data_AF-A0A8B6EVN8-F1
#
_entry.id   AF-A0A8B6EVN8-F1
#
_cell.length_a   1.000
_cell.length_b   1.000
_cell.length_c   1.000
_cell.angle_alpha   90.00
_cell.angle_beta   90.00
_cell.angle_gamma   90.00
#
_symmetry.space_group_name_H-M   'P 1'
#
loop_
_entity.id
_entity.type
_entity.pdbx_description
1 polymer ?
#
loop_
_entity_poly.entity_id
_entity_poly.type
_entity_poly.pdbx_seq_one_letter_code
_entity_poly.pdbx_strand_id
1 'polypeptide(L)'
;MEMKEVEETEELVTVATKAVQSHEKLHLHLKRNRLKNGPKDVLMKSIQTLDNLREIKATADGSIAGFETPQIQDGCLVELKQLTLMNIPSSVTEETKTKFQKLIFETFKGSCKKILCAVLVTCPWYEMTQKERGEQARHNTVYVIYMSDDKQSMAPVNQHVLDEAFVSDQGYLYSEELYHFVYFLAKGKTKCLEVLYCPASAVLYEDEAWIKLKNNLQHSMAMGVRGFVEACKGQSVAGIGKKGKDGKFKVKDTTTCQQFCDSFRLMQHLQNLLDKLPPFTSSSSIDLIPEKGKKGLELLKLLYQNTDVSKKDIFEVLTSWRDDVTTQINEIKFTNGQEFESIVGKWQMETRLYGRKITPLKTGLSDDHSKLCSLMTEIGGPVNKMEPEQIILIARAGSHMYGLSTPESDVDYVVIYAEPTETVLCACKPFKDNYESRGPTKPFEYGAYEARLFCEMLLKGSVVIVELVFTENHDYCSKYWANLCKEKEKFLTERTIQQYLGLIRNNFNMLDSEKHKGCPKDRKLFYQIFHKINCVEQIMKGKLPPVKCEGETREFIMKIRKDPLEGPLSRENLYKIAKNKFDKLLDDLVSREKRLKENMDYTYTMKKMGFLKFACLSDDHSKLCSLMTEIGGPVNKMEPEQIILIARAGSHMYGLSTPDDVDYVVIYAEPTESVLCACKPFKDNYESRGPTKPFEYGAYEARLFCEMLLKGSVVIVELVFTENHDYCSKYWTNLCKEKEKFLTERTIQQYLGLIRNNFNMLDSEKHKGCPKDRKLFYQIFHKINCVEQIMKGKLPPVKCEGETREFIMKIRKDPLEGPLSRENLYKIAKDKLKHVKTKSVFIFQGPLSRENLYKIAKDKFDKLLDDLVSREKRLKENMDYNYVTNWLLS
;
A
#
# COMPACT_ATOMS: atom_id res chain seq x y z
N MET A 1 26.23 -4.41 15.33
CA MET A 1 25.65 -3.36 14.49
C MET A 1 24.23 -3.07 14.95
N GLU A 2 23.35 -4.07 15.01
CA GLU A 2 21.97 -3.92 15.53
C GLU A 2 21.86 -3.26 16.92
N MET A 3 22.70 -3.64 17.91
CA MET A 3 22.69 -2.96 19.22
C MET A 3 23.08 -1.48 19.16
N LYS A 4 23.97 -1.11 18.23
CA LYS A 4 24.47 0.27 18.10
C LYS A 4 23.44 1.17 17.41
N GLU A 5 22.73 0.63 16.41
CA GLU A 5 21.61 1.30 15.76
C GLU A 5 20.42 1.50 16.71
N VAL A 6 20.16 0.54 17.62
CA VAL A 6 19.13 0.68 18.66
C VAL A 6 19.50 1.78 19.67
N GLU A 7 20.74 1.83 20.14
CA GLU A 7 21.22 2.87 21.07
C GLU A 7 21.18 4.28 20.44
N GLU A 8 21.61 4.42 19.18
CA GLU A 8 21.57 5.71 18.46
C GLU A 8 20.12 6.20 18.23
N THR A 9 19.18 5.28 18.02
CA THR A 9 17.74 5.60 17.86
C THR A 9 17.12 6.08 19.17
N GLU A 10 17.43 5.43 20.31
CA GLU A 10 16.90 5.85 21.62
C GLU A 10 17.42 7.23 22.07
N GLU A 11 18.69 7.53 21.76
CA GLU A 11 19.27 8.85 22.03
C GLU A 11 18.57 9.95 21.21
N LEU A 12 18.36 9.72 19.92
CA LEU A 12 17.66 10.66 19.02
C LEU A 12 16.24 10.95 19.52
N VAL A 13 15.47 9.92 19.89
CA VAL A 13 14.12 10.06 20.45
C VAL A 13 14.13 10.88 21.75
N THR A 14 15.13 10.63 22.60
CA THR A 14 15.28 11.35 23.87
C THR A 14 15.56 12.84 23.65
N VAL A 15 16.45 13.18 22.71
CA VAL A 15 16.78 14.57 22.36
C VAL A 15 15.57 15.28 21.75
N ALA A 16 14.89 14.65 20.78
CA ALA A 16 13.69 15.20 20.15
C ALA A 16 12.57 15.44 21.18
N THR A 17 12.39 14.52 22.12
CA THR A 17 11.42 14.64 23.23
C THR A 17 11.73 15.83 24.13
N LYS A 18 13.00 16.01 24.53
CA LYS A 18 13.43 17.17 25.34
C LYS A 18 13.23 18.50 24.61
N ALA A 19 13.44 18.52 23.29
CA ALA A 19 13.21 19.71 22.47
C ALA A 19 11.73 20.11 22.45
N VAL A 20 10.83 19.16 22.19
CA VAL A 20 9.37 19.38 22.23
C VAL A 20 8.95 19.90 23.61
N GLN A 21 9.40 19.26 24.69
CA GLN A 21 9.07 19.67 26.06
C GLN A 21 9.55 21.08 26.40
N SER A 22 10.80 21.41 26.06
CA SER A 22 11.38 22.73 26.31
C SER A 22 10.59 23.82 25.59
N HIS A 23 10.19 23.54 24.36
CA HIS A 23 9.41 24.47 23.56
C HIS A 23 7.95 24.58 24.03
N GLU A 24 7.35 23.50 24.54
CA GLU A 24 6.03 23.57 25.20
C GLU A 24 6.06 24.39 26.49
N LYS A 25 7.13 24.29 27.30
CA LYS A 25 7.31 25.15 28.48
C LYS A 25 7.36 26.62 28.08
N LEU A 26 8.12 26.95 27.03
CA LEU A 26 8.16 28.29 26.46
C LEU A 26 6.77 28.73 25.99
N HIS A 27 6.06 27.87 25.25
CA HIS A 27 4.71 28.17 24.76
C HIS A 27 3.72 28.46 25.91
N LEU A 28 3.73 27.64 26.97
CA LEU A 28 2.90 27.85 28.15
C LEU A 28 3.27 29.13 28.88
N HIS A 29 4.56 29.43 29.04
CA HIS A 29 5.04 30.66 29.64
C HIS A 29 4.58 31.89 28.84
N LEU A 30 4.72 31.86 27.51
CA LEU A 30 4.23 32.91 26.61
C LEU A 30 2.72 33.09 26.74
N LYS A 31 1.96 32.00 26.85
CA LYS A 31 0.49 32.04 27.00
C LYS A 31 0.06 32.63 28.35
N ARG A 32 0.75 32.30 29.44
CA ARG A 32 0.48 32.84 30.79
C ARG A 32 0.84 34.32 30.90
N ASN A 33 1.95 34.73 30.30
CA ASN A 33 2.46 36.10 30.39
C ASN A 33 1.88 37.05 29.34
N ARG A 34 1.29 36.54 28.26
CA ARG A 34 0.46 37.34 27.34
C ARG A 34 -0.91 37.63 27.92
N LEU A 35 -0.92 38.43 28.96
CA LEU A 35 -2.10 39.19 29.35
C LEU A 35 -2.07 40.52 28.56
N LYS A 36 -2.84 40.51 27.47
CA LYS A 36 -3.41 41.66 26.73
C LYS A 36 -2.60 42.36 25.61
N ASN A 37 -1.25 42.42 25.59
CA ASN A 37 -0.54 43.30 24.61
C ASN A 37 0.66 42.69 23.81
N GLY A 38 0.86 41.37 23.77
CA GLY A 38 2.00 40.76 23.04
C GLY A 38 1.78 40.63 21.51
N PRO A 39 2.82 40.74 20.66
CA PRO A 39 2.70 40.66 19.19
C PRO A 39 2.24 39.27 18.70
N LYS A 40 1.00 39.12 18.21
CA LYS A 40 0.36 37.83 17.83
C LYS A 40 1.29 36.84 17.10
N ASP A 41 2.17 37.35 16.25
CA ASP A 41 3.16 36.60 15.46
C ASP A 41 4.07 35.68 16.29
N VAL A 42 4.51 36.08 17.49
CA VAL A 42 5.42 35.24 18.30
C VAL A 42 4.72 33.98 18.81
N LEU A 43 3.44 34.07 19.17
CA LEU A 43 2.67 32.90 19.61
C LEU A 43 2.41 31.96 18.43
N MET A 44 2.10 32.52 17.26
CA MET A 44 1.94 31.74 16.02
C MET A 44 3.23 31.02 15.62
N LYS A 45 4.37 31.72 15.64
CA LYS A 45 5.69 31.11 15.41
C LYS A 45 6.01 30.02 16.43
N SER A 46 5.67 30.24 17.71
CA SER A 46 5.83 29.21 18.74
C SER A 46 4.99 27.95 18.42
N ILE A 47 3.75 28.08 17.94
CA ILE A 47 2.94 26.93 17.52
C ILE A 47 3.59 26.22 16.33
N GLN A 48 3.98 26.96 15.29
CA GLN A 48 4.60 26.39 14.10
C GLN A 48 5.90 25.63 14.43
N THR A 49 6.77 26.21 15.26
CA THR A 49 7.99 25.53 15.72
C THR A 49 7.66 24.28 16.54
N LEU A 50 6.59 24.30 17.35
CA LEU A 50 6.17 23.13 18.11
C LEU A 50 5.74 21.99 17.18
N ASP A 51 4.97 22.30 16.15
CA ASP A 51 4.49 21.32 15.18
C ASP A 51 5.67 20.70 14.40
N ASN A 52 6.64 21.51 13.97
CA ASN A 52 7.87 21.01 13.35
C ASN A 52 8.68 20.09 14.28
N LEU A 53 8.83 20.46 15.56
CA LEU A 53 9.55 19.63 16.54
C LEU A 53 8.84 18.28 16.79
N ARG A 54 7.50 18.28 16.77
CA ARG A 54 6.71 17.05 16.88
C ARG A 54 6.88 16.15 15.66
N GLU A 55 6.97 16.72 14.46
CA GLU A 55 7.26 15.97 13.23
C GLU A 55 8.66 15.33 13.27
N ILE A 56 9.67 16.07 13.75
CA ILE A 56 11.01 15.55 13.97
C ILE A 56 10.99 14.40 14.98
N LYS A 57 10.27 14.57 16.10
CA LYS A 57 10.10 13.49 17.10
C LYS A 57 9.39 12.27 16.50
N ALA A 58 8.33 12.48 15.72
CA ALA A 58 7.58 11.41 15.06
C ALA A 58 8.47 10.63 14.09
N THR A 59 9.38 11.31 13.39
CA THR A 59 10.39 10.66 12.55
C THR A 59 11.36 9.84 13.39
N ALA A 60 11.87 10.41 14.48
CA ALA A 60 12.81 9.75 15.38
C ALA A 60 12.23 8.49 16.06
N ASP A 61 10.97 8.52 16.49
CA ASP A 61 10.30 7.41 17.20
C ASP A 61 9.54 6.43 16.28
N GLY A 62 9.72 6.60 14.97
CA GLY A 62 9.08 5.79 13.93
C GLY A 62 7.55 5.92 13.91
N SER A 63 6.99 7.00 14.46
CA SER A 63 5.56 7.30 14.46
C SER A 63 5.20 8.43 13.49
N ILE A 64 5.84 8.46 12.32
CA ILE A 64 5.51 9.42 11.27
C ILE A 64 4.01 9.31 10.96
N ALA A 65 3.27 10.39 11.25
CA ALA A 65 1.88 10.50 10.85
C ALA A 65 1.85 10.76 9.36
N GLY A 66 1.69 9.72 8.56
CA GLY A 66 1.80 9.90 7.12
C GLY A 66 1.00 8.92 6.32
N PHE A 67 0.06 9.45 5.57
CA PHE A 67 -0.22 8.90 4.27
C PHE A 67 0.95 9.27 3.36
N GLU A 68 1.59 8.26 2.77
CA GLU A 68 2.67 8.44 1.80
C GLU A 68 2.05 8.91 0.48
N THR A 69 2.18 10.20 0.17
CA THR A 69 1.70 10.74 -1.10
C THR A 69 2.52 10.16 -2.26
N PRO A 70 1.90 9.83 -3.41
CA PRO A 70 2.64 9.51 -4.63
C PRO A 70 3.62 10.64 -4.96
N GLN A 71 4.92 10.35 -4.99
CA GLN A 71 5.96 11.34 -5.28
C GLN A 71 6.18 11.45 -6.80
N ILE A 72 6.32 12.65 -7.34
CA ILE A 72 6.74 12.82 -8.74
C ILE A 72 8.24 13.07 -8.71
N GLN A 73 9.01 12.29 -9.46
CA GLN A 73 10.47 12.42 -9.49
C GLN A 73 10.87 13.64 -10.32
N ASP A 74 11.47 14.65 -9.69
CA ASP A 74 11.81 15.92 -10.33
C ASP A 74 12.89 15.79 -11.43
N GLY A 75 13.74 14.76 -11.36
CA GLY A 75 14.92 14.61 -12.22
C GLY A 75 14.63 14.57 -13.72
N CYS A 76 13.42 14.16 -14.13
CA CYS A 76 13.01 14.06 -15.54
C CYS A 76 12.07 15.18 -16.00
N LEU A 77 11.61 16.05 -15.08
CA LEU A 77 10.53 17.00 -15.36
C LEU A 77 10.95 18.10 -16.34
N VAL A 78 12.20 18.56 -16.28
CA VAL A 78 12.70 19.61 -17.19
C VAL A 78 12.69 19.11 -18.64
N GLU A 79 13.17 17.90 -18.88
CA GLU A 79 13.21 17.32 -20.22
C GLU A 79 11.80 16.96 -20.72
N LEU A 80 10.95 16.41 -19.84
CA LEU A 80 9.56 16.13 -20.15
C LEU A 80 8.82 17.42 -20.54
N LYS A 81 9.00 18.50 -19.78
CA LYS A 81 8.44 19.83 -20.10
C LYS A 81 8.88 20.30 -21.48
N GLN A 82 10.16 20.21 -21.81
CA GLN A 82 10.66 20.61 -23.11
C GLN A 82 10.03 19.78 -24.23
N LEU A 83 9.93 18.46 -24.08
CA LEU A 83 9.26 17.62 -25.08
C LEU A 83 7.79 17.98 -25.26
N THR A 84 7.06 18.18 -24.16
CA THR A 84 5.65 18.58 -24.21
C THR A 84 5.46 19.88 -24.98
N LEU A 85 6.29 20.89 -24.72
CA LEU A 85 6.15 22.23 -25.28
C LEU A 85 6.76 22.37 -26.70
N MET A 86 7.35 21.32 -27.25
CA MET A 86 7.97 21.33 -28.59
C MET A 86 7.27 20.42 -29.60
N ASN A 87 6.34 19.59 -29.15
CA ASN A 87 5.64 18.62 -29.98
C ASN A 87 4.13 18.84 -29.92
N ILE A 88 3.50 18.73 -31.08
CA ILE A 88 2.07 18.50 -31.26
C ILE A 88 1.83 17.03 -31.65
N PRO A 89 0.61 16.48 -31.53
CA PRO A 89 0.32 15.07 -31.81
C PRO A 89 0.84 14.60 -33.17
N SER A 90 0.66 15.40 -34.23
CA SER A 90 1.13 15.07 -35.58
C SER A 90 2.65 15.05 -35.76
N SER A 91 3.40 15.62 -34.80
CA SER A 91 4.87 15.65 -34.82
C SER A 91 5.54 14.58 -33.95
N VAL A 92 4.76 13.83 -33.17
CA VAL A 92 5.29 12.75 -32.32
C VAL A 92 5.64 11.55 -33.19
N THR A 93 6.93 11.35 -33.44
CA THR A 93 7.47 10.14 -34.07
C THR A 93 7.57 8.99 -33.06
N GLU A 94 7.77 7.75 -33.52
CA GLU A 94 7.99 6.61 -32.61
C GLU A 94 9.22 6.79 -31.71
N GLU A 95 10.26 7.45 -32.19
CA GLU A 95 11.44 7.80 -31.39
C GLU A 95 11.06 8.80 -30.26
N THR A 96 10.36 9.88 -30.61
CA THR A 96 9.89 10.88 -29.64
C THR A 96 8.90 10.26 -28.65
N LYS A 97 8.03 9.36 -29.11
CA LYS A 97 7.08 8.61 -28.28
C LYS A 97 7.79 7.72 -27.27
N THR A 98 8.81 6.97 -27.71
CA THR A 98 9.65 6.15 -26.83
C THR A 98 10.34 7.03 -25.77
N LYS A 99 10.79 8.22 -26.16
CA LYS A 99 11.39 9.19 -25.24
C LYS A 99 10.39 9.72 -24.20
N PHE A 100 9.17 10.09 -24.63
CA PHE A 100 8.08 10.45 -23.71
C PHE A 100 7.79 9.33 -22.72
N GLN A 101 7.60 8.10 -23.21
CA GLN A 101 7.34 6.94 -22.36
C GLN A 101 8.42 6.77 -21.31
N LYS A 102 9.70 6.74 -21.71
CA LYS A 102 10.83 6.62 -20.78
C LYS A 102 10.79 7.69 -19.67
N LEU A 103 10.60 8.96 -20.04
CA LEU A 103 10.57 10.05 -19.07
C LEU A 103 9.36 9.97 -18.14
N ILE A 104 8.18 9.59 -18.66
CA ILE A 104 6.98 9.38 -17.85
C ILE A 104 7.18 8.22 -16.87
N PHE A 105 7.68 7.07 -17.33
CA PHE A 105 7.93 5.93 -16.45
C PHE A 105 8.95 6.24 -15.35
N GLU A 106 10.04 6.94 -15.66
CA GLU A 106 11.01 7.38 -14.63
C GLU A 106 10.41 8.43 -13.69
N THR A 107 9.56 9.34 -14.19
CA THR A 107 8.86 10.36 -13.38
C THR A 107 7.95 9.73 -12.32
N PHE A 108 7.29 8.61 -12.64
CA PHE A 108 6.34 7.90 -11.77
C PHE A 108 6.94 6.66 -11.08
N LYS A 109 8.25 6.42 -11.23
CA LYS A 109 8.93 5.23 -10.72
C LYS A 109 8.92 5.17 -9.20
N GLY A 110 8.44 4.05 -8.66
CA GLY A 110 8.32 3.84 -7.21
C GLY A 110 7.15 4.57 -6.56
N SER A 111 6.37 5.34 -7.34
CA SER A 111 5.33 6.24 -6.82
C SER A 111 3.92 5.79 -7.18
N CYS A 112 3.81 4.94 -8.20
CA CYS A 112 2.56 4.28 -8.58
C CYS A 112 2.81 2.82 -8.87
N LYS A 113 1.75 2.02 -8.73
CA LYS A 113 1.76 0.60 -9.08
C LYS A 113 1.82 0.41 -10.59
N LYS A 114 1.14 1.28 -11.34
CA LYS A 114 1.04 1.20 -12.81
C LYS A 114 0.59 2.52 -13.41
N ILE A 115 1.16 2.88 -14.56
CA ILE A 115 0.58 3.91 -15.44
C ILE A 115 -0.45 3.22 -16.34
N LEU A 116 -1.66 3.78 -16.44
CA LEU A 116 -2.74 3.22 -17.27
C LEU A 116 -2.77 3.86 -18.65
N CYS A 117 -2.51 5.17 -18.71
CA CYS A 117 -2.48 5.92 -19.96
C CYS A 117 -1.62 7.18 -19.84
N ALA A 118 -0.99 7.57 -20.95
CA ALA A 118 -0.42 8.89 -21.14
C ALA A 118 -0.79 9.45 -22.52
N VAL A 119 -1.27 10.70 -22.55
CA VAL A 119 -1.74 11.38 -23.77
C VAL A 119 -1.15 12.77 -23.86
N LEU A 120 -0.70 13.18 -25.05
CA LEU A 120 -0.34 14.56 -25.34
C LEU A 120 -1.60 15.36 -25.70
N VAL A 121 -2.16 16.06 -24.72
CA VAL A 121 -3.38 16.86 -24.89
C VAL A 121 -3.02 18.21 -25.50
N THR A 122 -3.61 18.50 -26.65
CA THR A 122 -3.47 19.75 -27.41
C THR A 122 -4.85 20.33 -27.68
N CYS A 123 -4.99 21.66 -27.61
CA CYS A 123 -6.21 22.33 -28.06
C CYS A 123 -6.14 22.48 -29.59
N PRO A 124 -6.94 21.73 -30.38
CA PRO A 124 -6.82 21.76 -31.84
C PRO A 124 -7.09 23.15 -32.41
N TRP A 125 -8.01 23.91 -31.80
CA TRP A 125 -8.29 25.29 -32.20
C TRP A 125 -7.09 26.22 -32.00
N TYR A 126 -6.32 26.02 -30.93
CA TYR A 126 -5.11 26.81 -30.68
C TYR A 126 -4.01 26.42 -31.66
N GLU A 127 -3.74 25.12 -31.83
CA GLU A 127 -2.78 24.57 -32.81
C GLU A 127 -3.03 25.15 -34.21
N MET A 128 -4.28 25.16 -34.66
CA MET A 128 -4.64 25.64 -36.00
C MET A 128 -4.57 27.16 -36.16
N THR A 129 -4.56 27.89 -35.05
CA THR A 129 -4.46 29.35 -35.05
C THR A 129 -3.00 29.82 -35.16
N GLN A 130 -2.04 29.04 -34.65
CA GLN A 130 -0.62 29.38 -34.68
C GLN A 130 0.05 28.95 -35.99
N LYS A 131 1.12 29.65 -36.38
CA LYS A 131 1.92 29.35 -37.58
C LYS A 131 3.12 28.43 -37.30
N GLU A 132 3.81 28.68 -36.19
CA GLU A 132 5.06 27.99 -35.84
C GLU A 132 4.79 26.84 -34.87
N ARG A 133 5.46 25.71 -35.08
CA ARG A 133 5.25 24.50 -34.27
C ARG A 133 5.47 24.73 -32.77
N GLY A 134 6.47 25.53 -32.39
CA GLY A 134 6.73 25.86 -30.98
C GLY A 134 5.56 26.59 -30.32
N GLU A 135 4.95 27.54 -31.03
CA GLU A 135 3.75 28.23 -30.54
C GLU A 135 2.54 27.30 -30.53
N GLN A 136 2.38 26.42 -31.54
CA GLN A 136 1.31 25.42 -31.55
C GLN A 136 1.31 24.53 -30.30
N ALA A 137 2.50 24.17 -29.81
CA ALA A 137 2.68 23.30 -28.66
C ALA A 137 2.74 24.04 -27.30
N ARG A 138 2.72 25.38 -27.28
CA ARG A 138 2.97 26.21 -26.09
C ARG A 138 2.05 25.92 -24.90
N HIS A 139 0.85 25.42 -25.16
CA HIS A 139 -0.15 25.10 -24.15
C HIS A 139 -0.46 23.61 -24.04
N ASN A 140 0.42 22.77 -24.59
CA ASN A 140 0.24 21.33 -24.51
C ASN A 140 0.44 20.84 -23.08
N THR A 141 -0.30 19.79 -22.76
CA THR A 141 -0.19 19.09 -21.49
C THR A 141 -0.04 17.61 -21.75
N VAL A 142 0.96 16.97 -21.15
CA VAL A 142 0.97 15.51 -21.02
C VAL A 142 0.00 15.15 -19.89
N TYR A 143 -1.03 14.39 -20.23
CA TYR A 143 -2.02 13.90 -19.28
C TYR A 143 -1.72 12.44 -18.93
N VAL A 144 -1.44 12.16 -17.65
CA VAL A 144 -1.10 10.81 -17.17
C VAL A 144 -2.16 10.32 -16.19
N ILE A 145 -2.67 9.11 -16.42
CA ILE A 145 -3.55 8.42 -15.48
C ILE A 145 -2.79 7.25 -14.91
N TYR A 146 -2.71 7.18 -13.58
CA TYR A 146 -1.95 6.15 -12.88
C TYR A 146 -2.77 5.48 -11.79
N MET A 147 -2.39 4.26 -11.43
CA MET A 147 -2.94 3.50 -10.32
C MET A 147 -1.94 3.54 -9.16
N SER A 148 -2.35 4.12 -8.03
CA SER A 148 -1.55 4.14 -6.80
C SER A 148 -1.53 2.77 -6.10
N ASP A 149 -0.65 2.60 -5.12
CA ASP A 149 -0.67 1.40 -4.28
C ASP A 149 -1.95 1.32 -3.43
N ASP A 150 -2.38 0.11 -3.10
CA ASP A 150 -3.61 -0.09 -2.31
C ASP A 150 -3.51 0.57 -0.92
N LYS A 151 -2.30 0.60 -0.34
CA LYS A 151 -2.04 1.30 0.94
C LYS A 151 -2.27 2.81 0.84
N GLN A 152 -2.08 3.39 -0.34
CA GLN A 152 -2.27 4.81 -0.61
C GLN A 152 -3.75 5.09 -0.91
N SER A 153 -4.39 4.32 -1.79
CA SER A 153 -5.78 4.61 -2.15
C SER A 153 -6.79 4.31 -1.05
N MET A 154 -6.53 3.27 -0.25
CA MET A 154 -7.39 2.88 0.86
C MET A 154 -6.99 3.57 2.16
N ALA A 155 -6.17 4.61 2.06
CA ALA A 155 -5.67 5.37 3.18
C ALA A 155 -6.82 5.93 4.04
N PRO A 156 -6.82 5.74 5.37
CA PRO A 156 -7.75 6.37 6.29
C PRO A 156 -7.35 7.83 6.53
N VAL A 157 -7.38 8.60 5.45
CA VAL A 157 -7.03 10.01 5.42
C VAL A 157 -8.19 10.79 4.78
N ASN A 158 -8.30 12.04 5.20
CA ASN A 158 -9.36 12.92 4.73
C ASN A 158 -9.30 13.08 3.21
N GLN A 159 -10.48 13.11 2.57
CA GLN A 159 -10.61 13.25 1.13
C GLN A 159 -9.84 14.46 0.56
N HIS A 160 -9.79 15.60 1.27
CA HIS A 160 -9.06 16.78 0.81
C HIS A 160 -7.55 16.50 0.62
N VAL A 161 -6.94 15.78 1.57
CA VAL A 161 -5.52 15.45 1.49
C VAL A 161 -5.26 14.43 0.38
N LEU A 162 -6.20 13.49 0.17
CA LEU A 162 -6.13 12.58 -0.98
C LEU A 162 -6.25 13.36 -2.30
N ASP A 163 -7.18 14.31 -2.38
CA ASP A 163 -7.39 15.14 -3.58
C ASP A 163 -6.14 15.96 -3.93
N GLU A 164 -5.46 16.54 -2.93
CA GLU A 164 -4.20 17.27 -3.13
C GLU A 164 -3.03 16.36 -3.52
N ALA A 165 -2.99 15.12 -3.03
CA ALA A 165 -1.89 14.20 -3.28
C ALA A 165 -2.04 13.38 -4.58
N PHE A 166 -3.27 13.16 -5.03
CA PHE A 166 -3.57 12.31 -6.18
C PHE A 166 -3.80 13.09 -7.46
N VAL A 167 -3.71 14.41 -7.42
CA VAL A 167 -3.77 15.27 -8.61
C VAL A 167 -2.54 16.18 -8.61
N SER A 168 -1.75 16.13 -9.67
CA SER A 168 -0.65 17.06 -9.91
C SER A 168 -0.92 17.84 -11.19
N ASP A 169 -0.91 19.16 -11.09
CA ASP A 169 -1.05 20.07 -12.23
C ASP A 169 0.13 21.05 -12.26
N GLN A 170 1.05 20.81 -13.18
CA GLN A 170 2.23 21.65 -13.45
C GLN A 170 2.02 22.53 -14.69
N GLY A 171 0.81 22.59 -15.24
CA GLY A 171 0.46 23.27 -16.50
C GLY A 171 0.88 22.50 -17.77
N TYR A 172 2.09 21.94 -17.81
CA TYR A 172 2.58 21.09 -18.92
C TYR A 172 2.47 19.58 -18.63
N LEU A 173 2.32 19.21 -17.35
CA LEU A 173 2.05 17.86 -16.90
C LEU A 173 0.80 17.93 -16.03
N TYR A 174 -0.19 17.12 -16.38
CA TYR A 174 -1.37 16.89 -15.56
C TYR A 174 -1.42 15.40 -15.27
N SER A 175 -1.40 15.01 -14.00
CA SER A 175 -1.51 13.61 -13.65
C SER A 175 -2.53 13.40 -12.56
N GLU A 176 -3.29 12.33 -12.67
CA GLU A 176 -4.28 11.97 -11.67
C GLU A 176 -4.36 10.47 -11.42
N GLU A 177 -4.72 10.14 -10.19
CA GLU A 177 -4.96 8.77 -9.77
C GLU A 177 -6.27 8.23 -10.40
N LEU A 178 -6.32 6.93 -10.64
CA LEU A 178 -7.44 6.19 -11.23
C LEU A 178 -8.82 6.60 -10.67
N TYR A 179 -8.96 6.72 -9.35
CA TYR A 179 -10.21 7.14 -8.70
C TYR A 179 -10.65 8.54 -9.14
N HIS A 180 -9.71 9.49 -9.17
CA HIS A 180 -9.98 10.87 -9.58
C HIS A 180 -10.36 10.96 -11.04
N PHE A 181 -9.67 10.22 -11.91
CA PHE A 181 -10.05 10.12 -13.32
C PHE A 181 -11.50 9.64 -13.48
N VAL A 182 -11.88 8.55 -12.82
CA VAL A 182 -13.24 8.00 -12.89
C VAL A 182 -14.28 8.97 -12.32
N TYR A 183 -13.96 9.61 -11.19
CA TYR A 183 -14.83 10.62 -10.59
C TYR A 183 -15.06 11.82 -11.50
N PHE A 184 -13.99 12.33 -12.13
CA PHE A 184 -14.06 13.45 -13.05
C PHE A 184 -14.75 13.08 -14.36
N LEU A 185 -14.50 11.86 -14.87
CA LEU A 185 -15.20 11.32 -16.03
C LEU A 185 -16.70 11.20 -15.76
N ALA A 186 -17.12 10.66 -14.61
CA ALA A 186 -18.53 10.59 -14.19
C ALA A 186 -19.19 11.95 -13.97
N LYS A 187 -18.40 12.97 -13.58
CA LYS A 187 -18.84 14.37 -13.54
C LYS A 187 -18.90 15.05 -14.91
N GLY A 188 -18.45 14.39 -15.98
CA GLY A 188 -18.40 14.95 -17.32
C GLY A 188 -17.31 16.00 -17.48
N LYS A 189 -16.16 15.86 -16.81
CA LYS A 189 -15.02 16.76 -17.03
C LYS A 189 -14.49 16.57 -18.44
N THR A 190 -14.48 17.67 -19.20
CA THR A 190 -14.16 17.67 -20.64
C THR A 190 -12.80 17.08 -20.95
N LYS A 191 -11.76 17.46 -20.18
CA LYS A 191 -10.39 16.96 -20.36
C LYS A 191 -10.28 15.44 -20.23
N CYS A 192 -11.03 14.81 -19.32
CA CYS A 192 -11.05 13.35 -19.18
C CYS A 192 -11.66 12.65 -20.40
N LEU A 193 -12.72 13.22 -20.99
CA LEU A 193 -13.30 12.69 -22.23
C LEU A 193 -12.37 12.89 -23.43
N GLU A 194 -11.68 14.03 -23.50
CA GLU A 194 -10.69 14.29 -24.54
C GLU A 194 -9.53 13.30 -24.49
N VAL A 195 -9.05 12.97 -23.29
CA VAL A 195 -8.01 11.96 -23.07
C VAL A 195 -8.51 10.57 -23.47
N LEU A 196 -9.74 10.21 -23.10
CA LEU A 196 -10.31 8.90 -23.40
C LEU A 196 -10.51 8.66 -24.90
N TYR A 197 -10.94 9.69 -25.64
CA TYR A 197 -11.26 9.61 -27.07
C TYR A 197 -10.27 10.38 -27.95
N CYS A 198 -9.03 10.55 -27.49
CA CYS A 198 -7.97 11.18 -28.28
C CYS A 198 -7.60 10.35 -29.53
N PRO A 199 -7.07 10.98 -30.59
CA PRO A 199 -6.57 10.27 -31.77
C PRO A 199 -5.31 9.45 -31.42
N ALA A 200 -5.05 8.42 -32.23
CA ALA A 200 -3.87 7.57 -32.06
C ALA A 200 -2.54 8.35 -32.07
N SER A 201 -2.45 9.46 -32.81
CA SER A 201 -1.28 10.33 -32.86
C SER A 201 -0.99 11.06 -31.54
N ALA A 202 -1.99 11.23 -30.67
CA ALA A 202 -1.82 11.85 -29.36
C ALA A 202 -1.49 10.84 -28.24
N VAL A 203 -1.68 9.54 -28.50
CA VAL A 203 -1.45 8.48 -27.51
C VAL A 203 0.05 8.22 -27.36
N LEU A 204 0.58 8.56 -26.18
CA LEU A 204 1.96 8.27 -25.82
C LEU A 204 2.09 6.87 -25.24
N TYR A 205 1.13 6.45 -24.40
CA TYR A 205 1.07 5.13 -23.79
C TYR A 205 -0.38 4.75 -23.46
N GLU A 206 -0.73 3.48 -23.63
CA GLU A 206 -1.98 2.90 -23.14
C GLU A 206 -1.75 1.45 -22.70
N ASP A 207 -2.34 1.08 -21.57
CA ASP A 207 -2.35 -0.30 -21.09
C ASP A 207 -3.63 -1.04 -21.52
N GLU A 208 -3.62 -2.37 -21.42
CA GLU A 208 -4.77 -3.23 -21.73
C GLU A 208 -6.08 -2.84 -21.01
N ALA A 209 -6.00 -2.45 -19.73
CA ALA A 209 -7.15 -2.01 -18.96
C ALA A 209 -7.73 -0.71 -19.56
N TRP A 210 -6.88 0.24 -19.94
CA TRP A 210 -7.32 1.47 -20.61
C TRP A 210 -8.01 1.20 -21.95
N ILE A 211 -7.43 0.33 -22.78
CA ILE A 211 -8.02 -0.10 -24.06
C ILE A 211 -9.40 -0.74 -23.83
N LYS A 212 -9.54 -1.56 -22.79
CA LYS A 212 -10.81 -2.17 -22.40
C LYS A 212 -11.87 -1.13 -22.04
N LEU A 213 -11.51 -0.05 -21.34
CA LEU A 213 -12.45 1.04 -21.06
C LEU A 213 -12.93 1.72 -22.36
N LYS A 214 -11.99 2.08 -23.25
CA LYS A 214 -12.30 2.73 -24.54
C LYS A 214 -13.26 1.89 -25.38
N ASN A 215 -13.07 0.58 -25.40
CA ASN A 215 -13.92 -0.35 -26.15
C ASN A 215 -15.31 -0.53 -25.52
N ASN A 216 -15.41 -0.44 -24.20
CA ASN A 216 -16.67 -0.67 -23.47
C ASN A 216 -17.52 0.60 -23.31
N LEU A 217 -16.91 1.79 -23.37
CA LEU A 217 -17.60 3.06 -23.16
C LEU A 217 -17.73 3.85 -24.47
N GLN A 218 -18.94 3.90 -25.02
CA GLN A 218 -19.21 4.65 -26.24
C GLN A 218 -19.09 6.17 -26.03
N HIS A 219 -18.51 6.90 -26.98
CA HIS A 219 -18.32 8.35 -26.88
C HIS A 219 -19.63 9.12 -26.76
N SER A 220 -20.68 8.67 -27.46
CA SER A 220 -22.04 9.25 -27.37
C SER A 220 -22.60 9.16 -25.95
N MET A 221 -22.35 8.03 -25.27
CA MET A 221 -22.75 7.82 -23.89
C MET A 221 -22.01 8.76 -22.95
N ALA A 222 -20.68 8.87 -23.09
CA ALA A 222 -19.85 9.73 -22.26
C ALA A 222 -20.16 11.23 -22.44
N MET A 223 -20.28 11.70 -23.68
CA MET A 223 -20.63 13.08 -23.99
C MET A 223 -22.07 13.42 -23.64
N GLY A 224 -22.97 12.43 -23.61
CA GLY A 224 -24.36 12.60 -23.18
C GLY A 224 -24.54 12.76 -21.66
N VAL A 225 -23.48 12.63 -20.86
CA VAL A 225 -23.54 12.90 -19.41
C VAL A 225 -23.89 14.37 -19.18
N ARG A 226 -24.95 14.62 -18.39
CA ARG A 226 -25.45 15.98 -18.13
C ARG A 226 -24.36 16.95 -17.65
N GLY A 227 -23.47 16.49 -16.77
CA GLY A 227 -22.35 17.30 -16.27
C GLY A 227 -21.44 17.82 -17.38
N PHE A 228 -21.19 17.02 -18.42
CA PHE A 228 -20.39 17.42 -19.59
C PHE A 228 -21.10 18.49 -20.41
N VAL A 229 -22.37 18.25 -20.75
CA VAL A 229 -23.18 19.17 -21.57
C VAL A 229 -23.31 20.54 -20.90
N GLU A 230 -23.65 20.57 -19.61
CA GLU A 230 -23.79 21.81 -18.85
C GLU A 230 -22.44 22.52 -18.67
N ALA A 231 -21.35 21.77 -18.45
CA ALA A 231 -20.01 22.33 -18.36
C ALA A 231 -19.60 22.99 -19.68
N CYS A 232 -19.72 22.30 -20.81
CA CYS A 232 -19.40 22.87 -22.12
C CYS A 232 -20.25 24.11 -22.43
N LYS A 233 -21.57 24.04 -22.18
CA LYS A 233 -22.50 25.15 -22.42
C LYS A 233 -22.18 26.38 -21.56
N GLY A 234 -21.90 26.18 -20.28
CA GLY A 234 -21.58 27.27 -19.35
C GLY A 234 -20.18 27.85 -19.58
N GLN A 235 -19.18 26.98 -19.71
CA GLN A 235 -17.77 27.39 -19.76
C GLN A 235 -17.37 27.99 -21.12
N SER A 236 -18.04 27.61 -22.21
CA SER A 236 -17.75 28.18 -23.54
C SER A 236 -17.91 29.70 -23.58
N VAL A 237 -18.73 30.30 -22.72
CA VAL A 237 -18.90 31.76 -22.65
C VAL A 237 -18.36 32.36 -21.35
N ALA A 238 -18.42 31.66 -20.21
CA ALA A 238 -18.02 32.23 -18.92
C ALA A 238 -16.52 32.62 -18.85
N GLY A 239 -15.65 31.91 -19.58
CA GLY A 239 -14.23 32.22 -19.65
C GLY A 239 -13.94 33.59 -20.26
N ILE A 240 -14.63 33.91 -21.37
CA ILE A 240 -14.35 35.06 -22.22
C ILE A 240 -15.36 36.21 -22.08
N GLY A 241 -16.51 35.96 -21.45
CA GLY A 241 -17.61 36.91 -21.30
C GLY A 241 -17.91 37.27 -19.85
N LYS A 242 -18.35 38.51 -19.62
CA LYS A 242 -18.90 39.02 -18.35
C LYS A 242 -20.37 39.39 -18.54
N LYS A 243 -21.22 39.01 -17.60
CA LYS A 243 -22.64 39.38 -17.61
C LYS A 243 -22.78 40.83 -17.11
N GLY A 244 -23.36 41.70 -17.92
CA GLY A 244 -23.66 43.08 -17.58
C GLY A 244 -24.85 43.21 -16.62
N LYS A 245 -25.04 44.41 -16.08
CA LYS A 245 -26.21 44.74 -15.23
C LYS A 245 -27.54 44.61 -15.99
N ASP A 246 -27.50 44.80 -17.31
CA ASP A 246 -28.60 44.58 -18.25
C ASP A 246 -28.85 43.10 -18.57
N GLY A 247 -28.09 42.19 -17.96
CA GLY A 247 -28.17 40.75 -18.19
C GLY A 247 -27.49 40.27 -19.48
N LYS A 248 -27.02 41.18 -20.35
CA LYS A 248 -26.35 40.84 -21.61
C LYS A 248 -24.89 40.48 -21.35
N PHE A 249 -24.36 39.51 -22.10
CA PHE A 249 -22.94 39.18 -22.04
C PHE A 249 -22.13 40.14 -22.90
N LYS A 250 -20.99 40.60 -22.36
CA LYS A 250 -19.97 41.36 -23.09
C LYS A 250 -18.64 40.64 -22.97
N VAL A 251 -17.79 40.72 -24.00
CA VAL A 251 -16.43 40.18 -23.94
C VAL A 251 -15.62 40.87 -22.84
N LYS A 252 -14.73 40.13 -22.16
CA LYS A 252 -13.76 40.69 -21.23
C LYS A 252 -12.58 41.27 -22.02
N ASP A 253 -12.11 42.45 -21.63
CA ASP A 253 -11.01 43.12 -22.33
C ASP A 253 -9.70 42.32 -22.24
N THR A 254 -9.53 41.62 -21.11
CA THR A 254 -8.38 40.73 -20.80
C THR A 254 -8.44 39.36 -21.48
N THR A 255 -9.44 39.08 -22.31
CA THR A 255 -9.57 37.77 -22.98
C THR A 255 -8.39 37.53 -23.92
N THR A 256 -7.74 36.36 -23.79
CA THR A 256 -6.63 35.93 -24.64
C THR A 256 -7.10 35.10 -25.83
N CYS A 257 -6.27 34.97 -26.87
CA CYS A 257 -6.54 34.11 -28.02
C CYS A 257 -6.75 32.64 -27.59
N GLN A 258 -5.94 32.15 -26.65
CA GLN A 258 -6.09 30.81 -26.06
C GLN A 258 -7.48 30.59 -25.44
N GLN A 259 -7.98 31.56 -24.66
CA GLN A 259 -9.29 31.45 -24.03
C GLN A 259 -10.42 31.40 -25.07
N PHE A 260 -10.32 32.14 -26.18
CA PHE A 260 -11.25 31.97 -27.28
C PHE A 260 -11.14 30.58 -27.91
N CYS A 261 -9.93 30.07 -28.16
CA CYS A 261 -9.75 28.72 -28.71
C CYS A 261 -10.39 27.65 -27.82
N ASP A 262 -10.24 27.76 -26.49
CA ASP A 262 -10.91 26.89 -25.53
C ASP A 262 -12.44 27.00 -25.61
N SER A 263 -12.96 28.22 -25.73
CA SER A 263 -14.40 28.46 -25.92
C SER A 263 -14.96 27.81 -27.19
N PHE A 264 -14.28 27.94 -28.33
CA PHE A 264 -14.68 27.29 -29.58
C PHE A 264 -14.54 25.77 -29.52
N ARG A 265 -13.49 25.25 -28.85
CA ARG A 265 -13.31 23.81 -28.60
C ARG A 265 -14.49 23.24 -27.82
N LEU A 266 -14.90 23.89 -26.72
CA LEU A 266 -16.07 23.46 -25.94
C LEU A 266 -17.37 23.50 -26.75
N MET A 267 -17.53 24.49 -27.64
CA MET A 267 -18.68 24.53 -28.56
C MET A 267 -18.66 23.42 -29.60
N GLN A 268 -17.49 23.10 -30.15
CA GLN A 268 -17.35 21.98 -31.07
C GLN A 268 -17.72 20.65 -30.41
N HIS A 269 -17.36 20.44 -29.14
CA HIS A 269 -17.77 19.24 -28.41
C HIS A 269 -19.28 19.09 -28.29
N LEU A 270 -19.99 20.20 -28.07
CA LEU A 270 -21.45 20.21 -28.06
C LEU A 270 -22.05 19.90 -29.44
N GLN A 271 -21.46 20.46 -30.50
CA GLN A 271 -21.84 20.15 -31.87
C GLN A 271 -21.61 18.66 -32.19
N ASN A 272 -20.45 18.12 -31.82
CA ASN A 272 -20.11 16.72 -32.03
C ASN A 272 -21.07 15.77 -31.30
N LEU A 273 -21.57 16.15 -30.12
CA LEU A 273 -22.62 15.38 -29.45
C LEU A 273 -23.88 15.27 -30.32
N LEU A 274 -24.32 16.37 -30.95
CA LEU A 274 -25.47 16.38 -31.86
C LEU A 274 -25.20 15.53 -33.11
N ASP A 275 -23.99 15.63 -33.64
CA ASP A 275 -23.56 14.91 -34.84
C ASP A 275 -23.13 13.45 -34.57
N LYS A 276 -23.19 13.01 -33.30
CA LYS A 276 -22.74 11.69 -32.82
C LYS A 276 -21.27 11.38 -33.13
N LEU A 277 -20.45 12.42 -33.19
CA LEU A 277 -19.00 12.35 -33.37
C LEU A 277 -18.28 12.35 -32.00
N PRO A 278 -17.08 11.76 -31.90
CA PRO A 278 -16.28 11.83 -30.67
C PRO A 278 -15.79 13.27 -30.39
N PRO A 279 -15.30 13.57 -29.18
CA PRO A 279 -14.70 14.86 -28.87
C PRO A 279 -13.57 15.21 -29.84
N PHE A 280 -13.58 16.44 -30.35
CA PHE A 280 -12.60 16.87 -31.34
C PHE A 280 -11.26 17.24 -30.68
N THR A 281 -10.21 16.49 -30.97
CA THR A 281 -8.92 16.56 -30.25
C THR A 281 -7.68 16.65 -31.16
N SER A 282 -7.85 16.84 -32.48
CA SER A 282 -6.74 17.02 -33.44
C SER A 282 -7.10 17.97 -34.57
N SER A 283 -6.14 18.71 -35.11
CA SER A 283 -6.33 19.58 -36.28
C SER A 283 -6.78 18.83 -37.55
N SER A 284 -6.58 17.51 -37.60
CA SER A 284 -6.87 16.66 -38.77
C SER A 284 -8.33 16.51 -39.15
N SER A 285 -9.30 16.98 -38.34
CA SER A 285 -10.73 16.93 -38.70
C SER A 285 -11.35 18.32 -38.92
N ILE A 286 -10.54 19.27 -39.40
CA ILE A 286 -10.99 20.63 -39.78
C ILE A 286 -12.18 20.63 -40.74
N ASP A 287 -12.26 19.64 -41.63
CA ASP A 287 -13.32 19.55 -42.63
C ASP A 287 -14.69 19.25 -42.01
N LEU A 288 -14.73 18.78 -40.76
CA LEU A 288 -15.94 18.49 -40.00
C LEU A 288 -16.44 19.70 -39.19
N ILE A 289 -15.74 20.84 -39.23
CA ILE A 289 -16.14 22.05 -38.50
C ILE A 289 -17.31 22.74 -39.26
N PRO A 290 -18.41 23.12 -38.58
CA PRO A 290 -19.50 23.87 -39.21
C PRO A 290 -19.06 25.23 -39.75
N GLU A 291 -19.83 25.82 -40.67
CA GLU A 291 -19.52 27.13 -41.26
C GLU A 291 -19.31 28.25 -40.23
N LYS A 292 -20.10 28.28 -39.15
CA LYS A 292 -19.88 29.24 -38.05
C LYS A 292 -18.53 29.02 -37.34
N GLY A 293 -18.13 27.76 -37.19
CA GLY A 293 -16.83 27.39 -36.64
C GLY A 293 -15.68 27.77 -37.57
N LYS A 294 -15.81 27.55 -38.89
CA LYS A 294 -14.81 27.98 -39.90
C LYS A 294 -14.60 29.50 -39.86
N LYS A 295 -15.69 30.27 -39.84
CA LYS A 295 -15.64 31.74 -39.66
C LYS A 295 -14.94 32.14 -38.36
N GLY A 296 -15.25 31.45 -37.26
CA GLY A 296 -14.57 31.66 -35.98
C GLY A 296 -13.06 31.42 -36.07
N LEU A 297 -12.64 30.32 -36.70
CA LEU A 297 -11.24 29.98 -36.90
C LEU A 297 -10.49 31.00 -37.75
N GLU A 298 -11.11 31.51 -38.82
CA GLU A 298 -10.54 32.59 -39.64
C GLU A 298 -10.28 33.86 -38.81
N LEU A 299 -11.27 34.28 -38.00
CA LEU A 299 -11.11 35.43 -37.11
C LEU A 299 -10.03 35.20 -36.03
N LEU A 300 -9.90 33.97 -35.52
CA LEU A 300 -8.83 33.63 -34.57
C LEU A 300 -7.44 33.70 -35.21
N LYS A 301 -7.29 33.18 -36.43
CA LYS A 301 -6.05 33.31 -37.23
C LYS A 301 -5.70 34.78 -37.48
N LEU A 302 -6.70 35.61 -37.79
CA LEU A 302 -6.50 37.06 -37.95
C LEU A 302 -6.11 37.71 -36.62
N LEU A 303 -6.75 37.36 -35.50
CA LEU A 303 -6.43 37.89 -34.17
C LEU A 303 -4.98 37.56 -33.75
N TYR A 304 -4.50 36.38 -34.11
CA TYR A 304 -3.11 36.01 -33.88
C TYR A 304 -2.12 36.85 -34.70
N GLN A 305 -2.47 37.15 -35.95
CA GLN A 305 -1.61 37.94 -36.86
C GLN A 305 -1.69 39.45 -36.59
N ASN A 306 -2.82 39.94 -36.10
CA ASN A 306 -3.09 41.35 -35.84
C ASN A 306 -3.95 41.51 -34.58
N THR A 307 -3.43 42.24 -33.59
CA THR A 307 -4.11 42.48 -32.32
C THR A 307 -5.32 43.41 -32.43
N ASP A 308 -5.47 44.14 -33.54
CA ASP A 308 -6.57 45.09 -33.77
C ASP A 308 -7.88 44.41 -34.21
N VAL A 309 -7.88 43.09 -34.42
CA VAL A 309 -9.09 42.33 -34.73
C VAL A 309 -10.09 42.46 -33.58
N SER A 310 -11.32 42.81 -33.94
CA SER A 310 -12.41 42.98 -32.99
C SER A 310 -12.70 41.69 -32.22
N LYS A 311 -12.27 41.63 -30.95
CA LYS A 311 -12.65 40.56 -30.00
C LYS A 311 -14.17 40.43 -29.86
N LYS A 312 -14.89 41.52 -30.11
CA LYS A 312 -16.36 41.54 -30.10
C LYS A 312 -16.93 40.71 -31.24
N ASP A 313 -16.35 40.77 -32.44
CA ASP A 313 -16.85 40.04 -33.61
C ASP A 313 -16.63 38.52 -33.43
N ILE A 314 -15.48 38.12 -32.87
CA ILE A 314 -15.20 36.73 -32.49
C ILE A 314 -16.22 36.25 -31.46
N PHE A 315 -16.49 37.07 -30.45
CA PHE A 315 -17.47 36.77 -29.41
C PHE A 315 -18.89 36.63 -29.98
N GLU A 316 -19.30 37.50 -30.90
CA GLU A 316 -20.60 37.44 -31.58
C GLU A 316 -20.76 36.14 -32.37
N VAL A 317 -19.75 35.73 -33.15
CA VAL A 317 -19.77 34.45 -33.88
C VAL A 317 -19.94 33.27 -32.92
N LEU A 318 -19.17 33.23 -31.83
CA LEU A 318 -19.29 32.16 -30.83
C LEU A 318 -20.68 32.14 -30.18
N THR A 319 -21.20 33.29 -29.74
CA THR A 319 -22.53 33.36 -29.10
C THR A 319 -23.63 32.93 -30.05
N SER A 320 -23.55 33.33 -31.33
CA SER A 320 -24.49 32.89 -32.36
C SER A 320 -24.41 31.37 -32.59
N TRP A 321 -23.23 30.77 -32.58
CA TRP A 321 -23.09 29.31 -32.69
C TRP A 321 -23.62 28.60 -31.44
N ARG A 322 -23.32 29.13 -30.25
CA ARG A 322 -23.85 28.61 -28.99
C ARG A 322 -25.36 28.59 -28.96
N ASP A 323 -26.02 29.66 -29.40
CA ASP A 323 -27.47 29.77 -29.34
C ASP A 323 -28.16 28.73 -30.24
N ASP A 324 -27.62 28.49 -31.45
CA ASP A 324 -28.07 27.41 -32.34
C ASP A 324 -27.93 26.03 -31.70
N VAL A 325 -26.73 25.72 -31.18
CA VAL A 325 -26.41 24.42 -30.60
C VAL A 325 -27.20 24.19 -29.32
N THR A 326 -27.37 25.22 -28.49
CA THR A 326 -28.15 25.15 -27.24
C THR A 326 -29.62 24.85 -27.52
N THR A 327 -30.18 25.43 -28.58
CA THR A 327 -31.57 25.18 -28.98
C THR A 327 -31.78 23.70 -29.28
N GLN A 328 -30.88 23.09 -30.05
CA GLN A 328 -30.92 21.66 -30.38
C GLN A 328 -30.63 20.76 -29.16
N ILE A 329 -29.70 21.17 -28.29
CA ILE A 329 -29.37 20.40 -27.07
C ILE A 329 -30.55 20.28 -26.12
N ASN A 330 -31.44 21.27 -26.05
CA ASN A 330 -32.60 21.20 -25.16
C ASN A 330 -33.53 20.01 -25.48
N GLU A 331 -33.41 19.41 -26.67
CA GLU A 331 -34.19 18.27 -27.12
C GLU A 331 -33.50 16.91 -26.86
N ILE A 332 -32.23 16.90 -26.42
CA ILE A 332 -31.49 15.65 -26.21
C ILE A 332 -31.90 14.97 -24.90
N LYS A 333 -31.96 13.63 -24.95
CA LYS A 333 -32.07 12.81 -23.75
C LYS A 333 -30.66 12.58 -23.18
N PHE A 334 -30.43 13.03 -21.95
CA PHE A 334 -29.17 12.76 -21.26
C PHE A 334 -28.95 11.26 -21.01
N THR A 335 -27.68 10.86 -21.01
CA THR A 335 -27.24 9.52 -20.61
C THR A 335 -27.73 9.18 -19.21
N ASN A 336 -28.16 7.94 -19.00
CA ASN A 336 -28.47 7.45 -17.66
C ASN A 336 -27.18 7.38 -16.82
N GLY A 337 -27.09 8.25 -15.80
CA GLY A 337 -25.92 8.32 -14.93
C GLY A 337 -25.59 7.00 -14.21
N GLN A 338 -26.60 6.20 -13.83
CA GLN A 338 -26.38 4.91 -13.16
C GLN A 338 -25.77 3.87 -14.10
N GLU A 339 -26.22 3.84 -15.35
CA GLU A 339 -25.67 2.94 -16.37
C GLU A 339 -24.21 3.30 -16.67
N PHE A 340 -23.95 4.60 -16.82
CA PHE A 340 -22.59 5.12 -17.02
C PHE A 340 -21.66 4.76 -15.85
N GLU A 341 -22.09 5.05 -14.62
CA GLU A 341 -21.32 4.76 -13.41
C GLU A 341 -21.11 3.26 -13.21
N SER A 342 -22.06 2.40 -13.61
CA SER A 342 -21.90 0.95 -13.57
C SER A 342 -20.76 0.46 -14.47
N ILE A 343 -20.65 0.98 -15.70
CA ILE A 343 -19.60 0.60 -16.65
C ILE A 343 -18.24 1.06 -16.13
N VAL A 344 -18.11 2.34 -15.79
CA VAL A 344 -16.83 2.94 -15.37
C VAL A 344 -16.40 2.42 -14.00
N GLY A 345 -17.34 2.27 -13.07
CA GLY A 345 -17.10 1.73 -11.73
C GLY A 345 -16.63 0.27 -11.78
N LYS A 346 -17.27 -0.56 -12.61
CA LYS A 346 -16.82 -1.94 -12.84
C LYS A 346 -15.39 -1.97 -13.40
N TRP A 347 -15.09 -1.13 -14.38
CA TRP A 347 -13.75 -1.01 -14.93
C TRP A 347 -12.72 -0.58 -13.87
N GLN A 348 -13.05 0.41 -13.04
CA GLN A 348 -12.20 0.87 -11.94
C GLN A 348 -11.84 -0.29 -11.00
N MET A 349 -12.86 -1.03 -10.55
CA MET A 349 -12.69 -2.16 -9.65
C MET A 349 -11.83 -3.25 -10.29
N GLU A 350 -12.12 -3.68 -11.52
CA GLU A 350 -11.35 -4.70 -12.22
C GLU A 350 -9.88 -4.29 -12.41
N THR A 351 -9.65 -3.02 -12.77
CA THR A 351 -8.31 -2.45 -12.94
C THR A 351 -7.54 -2.46 -11.61
N ARG A 352 -8.19 -2.03 -10.52
CA ARG A 352 -7.60 -2.03 -9.17
C ARG A 352 -7.24 -3.44 -8.71
N LEU A 353 -8.14 -4.38 -8.94
CA LEU A 353 -7.95 -5.76 -8.53
C LEU A 353 -6.82 -6.41 -9.31
N TYR A 354 -6.59 -6.04 -10.58
CA TYR A 354 -5.50 -6.61 -11.38
C TYR A 354 -5.51 -8.14 -11.35
N GLY A 355 -6.69 -8.72 -11.63
CA GLY A 355 -6.93 -10.18 -11.58
C GLY A 355 -7.13 -10.77 -10.18
N ARG A 356 -6.90 -10.01 -9.11
CA ARG A 356 -7.21 -10.44 -7.74
C ARG A 356 -8.71 -10.62 -7.54
N LYS A 357 -9.08 -11.55 -6.66
CA LYS A 357 -10.48 -11.75 -6.25
C LYS A 357 -10.73 -11.06 -4.92
N ILE A 358 -11.85 -10.36 -4.82
CA ILE A 358 -12.36 -9.90 -3.53
C ILE A 358 -12.81 -11.14 -2.77
N THR A 359 -12.29 -11.30 -1.56
CA THR A 359 -12.81 -12.30 -0.63
C THR A 359 -13.92 -11.62 0.15
N PRO A 360 -15.16 -12.13 0.10
CA PRO A 360 -16.24 -11.61 0.91
C PRO A 360 -15.80 -11.57 2.36
N LEU A 361 -16.24 -10.56 3.11
CA LEU A 361 -16.00 -10.49 4.54
C LEU A 361 -16.57 -11.78 5.16
N LYS A 362 -15.72 -12.78 5.45
CA LYS A 362 -16.18 -14.00 6.13
C LYS A 362 -16.60 -13.55 7.51
N THR A 363 -17.89 -13.49 7.74
CA THR A 363 -18.41 -12.84 8.91
C THR A 363 -18.05 -13.62 10.15
N GLY A 364 -17.76 -12.87 11.21
CA GLY A 364 -17.64 -13.43 12.54
C GLY A 364 -18.99 -13.47 13.22
N LEU A 365 -20.09 -13.50 12.44
CA LEU A 365 -21.42 -13.62 12.99
C LEU A 365 -21.54 -14.99 13.64
N SER A 366 -22.13 -15.03 14.84
CA SER A 366 -22.68 -16.25 15.38
C SER A 366 -23.83 -16.73 14.51
N ASP A 367 -24.09 -18.04 14.50
CA ASP A 367 -25.22 -18.60 13.76
C ASP A 367 -26.56 -17.98 14.20
N ASP A 368 -26.68 -17.57 15.47
CA ASP A 368 -27.75 -16.73 15.98
C ASP A 368 -27.31 -15.26 16.06
N HIS A 369 -27.82 -14.43 15.15
CA HIS A 369 -27.61 -12.97 15.10
C HIS A 369 -28.92 -12.19 15.30
N SER A 370 -29.97 -12.84 15.84
CA SER A 370 -31.30 -12.23 16.07
C SER A 370 -31.24 -10.96 16.92
N LYS A 371 -30.38 -10.93 17.95
CA LYS A 371 -30.15 -9.75 18.80
C LYS A 371 -29.58 -8.57 18.01
N LEU A 372 -28.65 -8.82 17.08
CA LEU A 372 -28.08 -7.76 16.23
C LEU A 372 -29.15 -7.18 15.32
N CYS A 373 -29.95 -8.03 14.66
CA CYS A 373 -31.06 -7.56 13.82
C CYS A 373 -32.06 -6.71 14.61
N SER A 374 -32.41 -7.13 15.83
CA SER A 374 -33.29 -6.35 16.71
C SER A 374 -32.71 -4.96 17.02
N LEU A 375 -31.41 -4.87 17.32
CA LEU A 375 -30.73 -3.59 17.57
C LEU A 375 -30.70 -2.71 16.31
N MET A 376 -30.43 -3.29 15.14
CA MET A 376 -30.44 -2.55 13.87
C MET A 376 -31.82 -1.98 13.56
N THR A 377 -32.88 -2.77 13.80
CA THR A 377 -34.27 -2.31 13.67
C THR A 377 -34.63 -1.24 14.69
N GLU A 378 -34.18 -1.39 15.94
CA GLU A 378 -34.34 -0.36 16.98
C GLU A 378 -33.71 0.96 16.54
N ILE A 379 -32.46 0.94 16.06
CA ILE A 379 -31.70 2.13 15.61
C ILE A 379 -32.33 2.75 14.34
N GLY A 380 -32.87 1.92 13.44
CA GLY A 380 -33.58 2.39 12.26
C GLY A 380 -32.69 3.07 11.22
N GLY A 381 -33.29 3.95 10.41
CA GLY A 381 -32.58 4.74 9.41
C GLY A 381 -31.81 3.89 8.37
N PRO A 382 -30.61 4.32 7.95
CA PRO A 382 -29.72 3.52 7.09
C PRO A 382 -29.18 2.26 7.77
N VAL A 383 -29.03 2.25 9.11
CA VAL A 383 -28.51 1.08 9.85
C VAL A 383 -29.44 -0.13 9.69
N ASN A 384 -30.75 0.07 9.75
CA ASN A 384 -31.74 -0.99 9.51
C ASN A 384 -31.77 -1.52 8.06
N LYS A 385 -31.06 -0.88 7.12
CA LYS A 385 -30.96 -1.30 5.72
C LYS A 385 -29.62 -1.98 5.39
N MET A 386 -28.71 -2.03 6.36
CA MET A 386 -27.44 -2.72 6.21
C MET A 386 -27.63 -4.22 6.44
N GLU A 387 -26.75 -5.02 5.85
CA GLU A 387 -26.67 -6.44 6.19
C GLU A 387 -25.98 -6.60 7.55
N PRO A 388 -26.42 -7.55 8.42
CA PRO A 388 -25.79 -7.80 9.72
C PRO A 388 -24.27 -7.99 9.64
N GLU A 389 -23.81 -8.59 8.54
CA GLU A 389 -22.42 -8.86 8.19
C GLU A 389 -21.54 -7.61 8.12
N GLN A 390 -22.15 -6.46 7.82
CA GLN A 390 -21.47 -5.18 7.69
C GLN A 390 -21.19 -4.54 9.05
N ILE A 391 -21.94 -4.90 10.09
CA ILE A 391 -21.81 -4.25 11.40
C ILE A 391 -20.57 -4.77 12.12
N ILE A 392 -19.71 -3.84 12.53
CA ILE A 392 -18.49 -4.13 13.30
C ILE A 392 -18.74 -3.92 14.80
N LEU A 393 -19.45 -2.84 15.14
CA LEU A 393 -19.73 -2.41 16.51
C LEU A 393 -21.09 -1.72 16.59
N ILE A 394 -21.86 -2.01 17.64
CA ILE A 394 -22.93 -1.14 18.14
C ILE A 394 -22.63 -0.85 19.61
N ALA A 395 -22.50 0.42 19.96
CA ALA A 395 -22.20 0.86 21.32
C ALA A 395 -23.12 1.99 21.75
N ARG A 396 -23.51 2.02 23.03
CA ARG A 396 -24.10 3.21 23.63
C ARG A 396 -23.02 4.22 23.95
N ALA A 397 -23.20 5.44 23.49
CA ALA A 397 -22.31 6.57 23.72
C ALA A 397 -22.83 7.46 24.88
N GLY A 398 -22.19 8.61 25.04
CA GLY A 398 -22.66 9.62 26.01
C GLY A 398 -22.64 9.13 27.46
N SER A 399 -23.70 9.43 28.20
CA SER A 399 -23.76 9.14 29.64
C SER A 399 -23.73 7.64 29.96
N HIS A 400 -24.26 6.80 29.07
CA HIS A 400 -24.22 5.35 29.21
C HIS A 400 -22.78 4.81 29.12
N MET A 401 -22.02 5.26 28.13
CA MET A 401 -20.60 4.90 27.96
C MET A 401 -19.76 5.22 29.20
N TYR A 402 -20.03 6.37 29.82
CA TYR A 402 -19.28 6.86 30.98
C TYR A 402 -19.77 6.28 32.32
N GLY A 403 -20.83 5.46 32.36
CA GLY A 403 -21.41 4.98 33.63
C GLY A 403 -22.11 6.08 34.44
N LEU A 404 -22.57 7.13 33.75
CA LEU A 404 -23.21 8.33 34.31
C LEU A 404 -24.70 8.45 33.94
N SER A 405 -25.26 7.43 33.29
CA SER A 405 -26.67 7.40 32.91
C SER A 405 -27.58 7.41 34.15
N THR A 406 -28.64 8.20 34.07
CA THR A 406 -29.79 8.23 34.98
C THR A 406 -31.02 7.65 34.26
N PRO A 407 -32.12 7.33 34.96
CA PRO A 407 -33.35 6.85 34.32
C PRO A 407 -33.90 7.79 33.23
N GLU A 408 -33.59 9.08 33.31
CA GLU A 408 -34.01 10.13 32.37
C GLU A 408 -32.97 10.37 31.26
N SER A 409 -31.86 9.63 31.25
CA SER A 409 -30.82 9.81 30.24
C SER A 409 -31.27 9.27 28.89
N ASP A 410 -30.98 10.04 27.86
CA ASP A 410 -31.11 9.65 26.47
C ASP A 410 -30.11 8.55 26.12
N VAL A 411 -30.51 7.72 25.16
CA VAL A 411 -29.64 6.71 24.56
C VAL A 411 -29.04 7.31 23.29
N ASP A 412 -27.71 7.39 23.26
CA ASP A 412 -26.94 7.74 22.07
C ASP A 412 -26.31 6.46 21.53
N TYR A 413 -26.44 6.16 20.25
CA TYR A 413 -25.74 5.03 19.63
C TYR A 413 -24.54 5.49 18.79
N VAL A 414 -23.45 4.74 18.86
CA VAL A 414 -22.39 4.78 17.85
C VAL A 414 -22.32 3.42 17.17
N VAL A 415 -22.42 3.45 15.84
CA VAL A 415 -22.37 2.27 14.99
C VAL A 415 -21.13 2.35 14.12
N ILE A 416 -20.32 1.29 14.09
CA ILE A 416 -19.22 1.15 13.13
C ILE A 416 -19.61 0.06 12.14
N TYR A 417 -19.57 0.37 10.85
CA TYR A 417 -19.94 -0.56 9.78
C TYR A 417 -18.87 -0.58 8.68
N ALA A 418 -18.82 -1.66 7.90
CA ALA A 418 -17.98 -1.76 6.72
C ALA A 418 -18.85 -1.85 5.46
N GLU A 419 -18.58 -0.98 4.50
CA GLU A 419 -19.19 -1.06 3.18
C GLU A 419 -18.55 -2.24 2.39
N PRO A 420 -19.30 -2.97 1.53
CA PRO A 420 -18.71 -4.00 0.71
C PRO A 420 -17.58 -3.43 -0.14
N THR A 421 -16.48 -4.18 -0.23
CA THR A 421 -15.28 -3.71 -0.95
C THR A 421 -15.58 -3.43 -2.42
N GLU A 422 -16.46 -4.22 -3.03
CA GLU A 422 -16.98 -4.00 -4.37
C GLU A 422 -17.61 -2.61 -4.52
N THR A 423 -18.43 -2.19 -3.55
CA THR A 423 -19.09 -0.87 -3.57
C THR A 423 -18.05 0.24 -3.47
N VAL A 424 -17.07 0.11 -2.57
CA VAL A 424 -15.99 1.09 -2.40
C VAL A 424 -15.15 1.21 -3.66
N LEU A 425 -14.77 0.07 -4.27
CA LEU A 425 -13.93 0.03 -5.46
C LEU A 425 -14.66 0.42 -6.75
N CYS A 426 -15.99 0.26 -6.82
CA CYS A 426 -16.80 0.72 -7.95
C CYS A 426 -17.23 2.19 -7.83
N ALA A 427 -16.99 2.84 -6.68
CA ALA A 427 -17.51 4.17 -6.43
C ALA A 427 -16.94 5.20 -7.41
N CYS A 428 -17.83 5.79 -8.22
CA CYS A 428 -17.50 6.87 -9.13
C CYS A 428 -17.67 8.27 -8.49
N LYS A 429 -18.04 8.32 -7.21
CA LYS A 429 -18.27 9.52 -6.41
C LYS A 429 -17.83 9.22 -4.97
N PRO A 430 -17.45 10.24 -4.17
CA PRO A 430 -17.32 10.06 -2.74
C PRO A 430 -18.63 9.47 -2.19
N PHE A 431 -18.57 8.23 -1.70
CA PHE A 431 -19.73 7.62 -1.08
C PHE A 431 -19.91 8.22 0.31
N LYS A 432 -21.13 8.14 0.82
CA LYS A 432 -21.45 8.66 2.15
C LYS A 432 -20.89 7.68 3.19
N ASP A 433 -19.86 8.12 3.89
CA ASP A 433 -19.10 7.32 4.88
C ASP A 433 -19.57 7.55 6.33
N ASN A 434 -20.63 8.34 6.53
CA ASN A 434 -21.27 8.51 7.82
C ASN A 434 -22.78 8.77 7.70
N TYR A 435 -23.51 8.42 8.76
CA TYR A 435 -24.91 8.78 8.93
C TYR A 435 -25.13 9.28 10.36
N GLU A 436 -25.84 10.39 10.50
CA GLU A 436 -26.19 10.92 11.82
C GLU A 436 -27.70 11.15 11.91
N SER A 437 -28.28 10.82 13.06
CA SER A 437 -29.63 11.22 13.45
C SER A 437 -29.53 11.95 14.78
N ARG A 438 -29.86 13.25 14.78
CA ARG A 438 -29.79 14.12 15.95
C ARG A 438 -31.04 14.98 16.06
N GLY A 439 -31.34 15.43 17.27
CA GLY A 439 -32.36 16.46 17.53
C GLY A 439 -33.53 16.00 18.40
N PRO A 440 -34.29 16.97 18.95
CA PRO A 440 -35.23 16.75 20.04
C PRO A 440 -36.48 15.94 19.67
N THR A 441 -36.75 15.73 18.38
CA THR A 441 -37.88 14.95 17.88
C THR A 441 -37.54 13.50 17.62
N LYS A 442 -36.27 13.09 17.82
CA LYS A 442 -35.80 11.73 17.61
C LYS A 442 -35.91 10.95 18.92
N PRO A 443 -36.38 9.68 18.89
CA PRO A 443 -36.48 8.84 20.08
C PRO A 443 -35.11 8.53 20.70
N PHE A 444 -34.05 8.56 19.90
CA PHE A 444 -32.65 8.44 20.30
C PHE A 444 -31.76 9.11 19.22
N GLU A 445 -30.53 9.46 19.60
CA GLU A 445 -29.52 9.94 18.65
C GLU A 445 -28.59 8.80 18.22
N TYR A 446 -28.04 8.88 17.00
CA TYR A 446 -26.96 7.99 16.62
C TYR A 446 -25.97 8.63 15.64
N GLY A 447 -24.73 8.15 15.68
CA GLY A 447 -23.71 8.33 14.65
C GLY A 447 -23.24 6.98 14.13
N ALA A 448 -23.43 6.72 12.84
CA ALA A 448 -22.90 5.54 12.15
C ALA A 448 -21.72 5.96 11.28
N TYR A 449 -20.57 5.29 11.43
CA TYR A 449 -19.33 5.60 10.73
C TYR A 449 -18.85 4.39 9.94
N GLU A 450 -18.57 4.59 8.66
CA GLU A 450 -17.89 3.59 7.85
C GLU A 450 -16.48 3.39 8.40
N ALA A 451 -16.00 2.16 8.36
CA ALA A 451 -14.86 1.76 9.13
C ALA A 451 -13.53 2.40 8.67
N ARG A 452 -13.38 2.86 7.41
CA ARG A 452 -12.27 3.74 6.97
C ARG A 452 -12.33 5.09 7.69
N LEU A 453 -13.51 5.72 7.76
CA LEU A 453 -13.69 7.00 8.47
C LEU A 453 -13.46 6.84 9.97
N PHE A 454 -13.92 5.73 10.57
CA PHE A 454 -13.58 5.39 11.95
C PHE A 454 -12.06 5.30 12.15
N CYS A 455 -11.33 4.61 11.26
CA CYS A 455 -9.87 4.53 11.32
C CYS A 455 -9.23 5.92 11.21
N GLU A 456 -9.71 6.77 10.31
CA GLU A 456 -9.22 8.15 10.15
C GLU A 456 -9.40 8.94 11.45
N MET A 457 -10.59 8.89 12.05
CA MET A 457 -10.88 9.58 13.31
C MET A 457 -10.10 8.99 14.48
N LEU A 458 -9.91 7.67 14.52
CA LEU A 458 -9.10 6.99 15.51
C LEU A 458 -7.65 7.47 15.42
N LEU A 459 -7.03 7.41 14.24
CA LEU A 459 -5.66 7.87 13.95
C LEU A 459 -5.45 9.35 14.27
N LYS A 460 -6.48 10.18 14.10
CA LYS A 460 -6.46 11.60 14.48
C LYS A 460 -6.46 11.81 16.00
N GLY A 461 -6.75 10.78 16.79
CA GLY A 461 -6.87 10.84 18.24
C GLY A 461 -8.23 11.36 18.71
N SER A 462 -9.28 11.26 17.89
CA SER A 462 -10.62 11.76 18.25
C SER A 462 -11.08 11.17 19.58
N VAL A 463 -11.35 12.03 20.56
CA VAL A 463 -11.59 11.64 21.96
C VAL A 463 -12.69 10.58 22.07
N VAL A 464 -13.86 10.82 21.46
CA VAL A 464 -15.00 9.90 21.52
C VAL A 464 -14.66 8.55 20.88
N ILE A 465 -13.95 8.57 19.76
CA ILE A 465 -13.58 7.35 19.02
C ILE A 465 -12.54 6.54 19.78
N VAL A 466 -11.54 7.20 20.37
CA VAL A 466 -10.55 6.55 21.23
C VAL A 466 -11.25 5.93 22.44
N GLU A 467 -12.15 6.66 23.10
CA GLU A 467 -12.87 6.18 24.28
C GLU A 467 -13.75 4.95 24.01
N LEU A 468 -14.33 4.84 22.81
CA LEU A 468 -15.07 3.64 22.41
C LEU A 468 -14.20 2.38 22.49
N VAL A 469 -12.93 2.46 22.06
CA VAL A 469 -12.02 1.31 22.07
C VAL A 469 -11.66 0.85 23.50
N PHE A 470 -11.73 1.76 24.48
CA PHE A 470 -11.47 1.46 25.89
C PHE A 470 -12.74 1.14 26.69
N THR A 471 -13.92 1.25 26.08
CA THR A 471 -15.17 0.90 26.72
C THR A 471 -15.42 -0.60 26.62
N GLU A 472 -16.06 -1.17 27.63
CA GLU A 472 -16.44 -2.58 27.67
C GLU A 472 -17.97 -2.74 27.62
N ASN A 473 -18.45 -3.96 27.36
CA ASN A 473 -19.88 -4.31 27.34
C ASN A 473 -20.68 -3.52 26.29
N HIS A 474 -20.15 -3.38 25.08
CA HIS A 474 -20.91 -2.86 23.96
C HIS A 474 -22.11 -3.77 23.63
N ASP A 475 -23.15 -3.19 23.03
CA ASP A 475 -24.37 -3.94 22.70
C ASP A 475 -24.10 -5.04 21.66
N TYR A 476 -23.16 -4.79 20.74
CA TYR A 476 -22.63 -5.77 19.79
C TYR A 476 -21.16 -5.52 19.45
N CYS A 477 -20.36 -6.59 19.38
CA CYS A 477 -18.99 -6.57 18.87
C CYS A 477 -18.74 -7.71 17.89
N SER A 478 -18.24 -7.40 16.71
CA SER A 478 -17.69 -8.39 15.80
C SER A 478 -16.30 -8.89 16.22
N LYS A 479 -15.83 -9.99 15.62
CA LYS A 479 -14.44 -10.46 15.78
C LYS A 479 -13.39 -9.42 15.35
N TYR A 480 -13.74 -8.52 14.42
CA TYR A 480 -12.84 -7.47 13.94
C TYR A 480 -12.63 -6.41 15.03
N TRP A 481 -13.71 -6.00 15.71
CA TRP A 481 -13.63 -5.14 16.88
C TRP A 481 -12.80 -5.77 18.00
N ALA A 482 -13.05 -7.04 18.31
CA ALA A 482 -12.30 -7.76 19.33
C ALA A 482 -10.78 -7.81 19.03
N ASN A 483 -10.39 -8.00 17.77
CA ASN A 483 -9.00 -7.97 17.36
C ASN A 483 -8.38 -6.57 17.47
N LEU A 484 -9.16 -5.51 17.18
CA LEU A 484 -8.71 -4.14 17.38
C LEU A 484 -8.45 -3.83 18.87
N CYS A 485 -9.38 -4.24 19.75
CA CYS A 485 -9.30 -3.97 21.18
C CYS A 485 -8.12 -4.67 21.88
N LYS A 486 -7.57 -5.75 21.32
CA LYS A 486 -6.32 -6.40 21.82
C LYS A 486 -5.13 -5.44 21.83
N GLU A 487 -5.21 -4.39 21.02
CA GLU A 487 -4.10 -3.49 20.73
C GLU A 487 -4.41 -2.06 21.17
N LYS A 488 -5.45 -1.90 22.02
CA LYS A 488 -6.01 -0.59 22.39
C LYS A 488 -4.99 0.38 22.97
N GLU A 489 -4.00 -0.12 23.69
CA GLU A 489 -2.91 0.70 24.27
C GLU A 489 -2.10 1.46 23.22
N LYS A 490 -1.98 0.92 21.99
CA LYS A 490 -1.27 1.57 20.89
C LYS A 490 -1.98 2.82 20.36
N PHE A 491 -3.25 3.03 20.73
CA PHE A 491 -3.99 4.24 20.38
C PHE A 491 -3.77 5.41 21.36
N LEU A 492 -3.01 5.17 22.43
CA LEU A 492 -2.60 6.22 23.38
C LEU A 492 -1.28 6.84 22.91
N THR A 493 -1.35 8.07 22.45
CA THR A 493 -0.23 8.83 21.88
C THR A 493 -0.20 10.25 22.44
N GLU A 494 0.89 10.99 22.22
CA GLU A 494 0.91 12.41 22.56
C GLU A 494 -0.17 13.17 21.76
N ARG A 495 -0.43 12.81 20.51
CA ARG A 495 -1.56 13.33 19.73
C ARG A 495 -2.91 13.09 20.40
N THR A 496 -3.14 11.89 20.96
CA THR A 496 -4.36 11.59 21.72
C THR A 496 -4.49 12.54 22.92
N ILE A 497 -3.43 12.76 23.69
CA ILE A 497 -3.42 13.73 24.81
C ILE A 497 -3.79 15.13 24.31
N GLN A 498 -3.20 15.60 23.20
CA GLN A 498 -3.50 16.93 22.66
C GLN A 498 -4.98 17.08 22.27
N GLN A 499 -5.62 16.05 21.73
CA GLN A 499 -7.05 16.08 21.40
C GLN A 499 -7.94 16.21 22.65
N TYR A 500 -7.62 15.49 23.73
CA TYR A 500 -8.31 15.67 25.01
C TYR A 500 -8.14 17.08 25.56
N LEU A 501 -6.92 17.63 25.54
CA LEU A 501 -6.66 19.00 26.00
C LEU A 501 -7.37 20.04 25.13
N GLY A 502 -7.45 19.81 23.82
CA GLY A 502 -8.21 20.63 22.89
C GLY A 502 -9.71 20.65 23.23
N LEU A 503 -10.29 19.48 23.51
CA LEU A 503 -11.69 19.36 23.93
C LEU A 503 -11.95 20.07 25.27
N ILE A 504 -11.07 19.89 26.27
CA ILE A 504 -11.18 20.57 27.57
C ILE A 504 -11.14 22.10 27.38
N ARG A 505 -10.22 22.61 26.57
CA ARG A 505 -10.14 24.06 26.25
C ARG A 505 -11.39 24.56 25.55
N ASN A 506 -11.92 23.81 24.59
CA ASN A 506 -13.16 24.17 23.91
C ASN A 506 -14.33 24.25 24.91
N ASN A 507 -14.42 23.32 25.85
CA ASN A 507 -15.44 23.35 26.89
C ASN A 507 -15.29 24.56 27.82
N PHE A 508 -14.06 24.95 28.20
CA PHE A 508 -13.81 26.21 28.91
C PHE A 508 -14.27 27.43 28.10
N ASN A 509 -13.91 27.52 26.82
CA ASN A 509 -14.35 28.63 25.96
C ASN A 509 -15.88 28.73 25.88
N MET A 510 -16.58 27.59 25.86
CA MET A 510 -18.04 27.55 25.87
C MET A 510 -18.63 28.01 27.20
N LEU A 511 -17.99 27.67 28.32
CA LEU A 511 -18.35 28.21 29.64
C LEU A 511 -18.12 29.73 29.67
N ASP A 512 -16.98 30.21 29.18
CA ASP A 512 -16.61 31.62 29.17
C ASP A 512 -17.53 32.48 28.30
N SER A 513 -18.12 31.89 27.25
CA SER A 513 -19.08 32.59 26.38
C SER A 513 -20.40 32.96 27.09
N GLU A 514 -20.65 32.40 28.27
CA GLU A 514 -21.89 32.50 29.07
C GLU A 514 -23.19 32.10 28.35
N LYS A 515 -23.16 31.75 27.05
CA LYS A 515 -24.32 31.35 26.24
C LYS A 515 -25.11 30.18 26.83
N HIS A 516 -24.45 29.34 27.63
CA HIS A 516 -25.04 28.14 28.22
C HIS A 516 -25.26 28.26 29.72
N LYS A 517 -25.07 29.44 30.32
CA LYS A 517 -25.19 29.64 31.77
C LYS A 517 -26.58 29.21 32.26
N GLY A 518 -26.59 28.32 33.26
CA GLY A 518 -27.82 27.84 33.90
C GLY A 518 -28.65 26.83 33.11
N CYS A 519 -28.25 26.46 31.89
CA CYS A 519 -28.94 25.41 31.12
C CYS A 519 -28.32 24.02 31.37
N PRO A 520 -28.99 22.90 31.02
CA PRO A 520 -28.45 21.55 31.20
C PRO A 520 -27.07 21.35 30.56
N LYS A 521 -26.77 22.10 29.49
CA LYS A 521 -25.48 22.07 28.81
C LYS A 521 -24.34 22.65 29.67
N ASP A 522 -24.59 23.61 30.56
CA ASP A 522 -23.60 24.18 31.49
C ASP A 522 -23.00 23.06 32.37
N ARG A 523 -23.88 22.27 33.00
CA ARG A 523 -23.52 21.11 33.82
C ARG A 523 -22.74 20.07 33.01
N LYS A 524 -23.19 19.83 31.76
CA LYS A 524 -22.54 18.90 30.82
C LYS A 524 -21.09 19.28 30.53
N LEU A 525 -20.82 20.57 30.35
CA LEU A 525 -19.46 21.06 30.11
C LEU A 525 -18.55 20.81 31.33
N PHE A 526 -19.02 21.09 32.55
CA PHE A 526 -18.22 20.86 33.77
C PHE A 526 -17.85 19.41 33.97
N TYR A 527 -18.82 18.49 33.98
CA TYR A 527 -18.47 17.10 34.24
C TYR A 527 -17.61 16.49 33.13
N GLN A 528 -17.79 16.93 31.88
CA GLN A 528 -16.90 16.52 30.80
C GLN A 528 -15.47 17.00 31.04
N ILE A 529 -15.27 18.25 31.49
CA ILE A 529 -13.94 18.76 31.83
C ILE A 529 -13.28 17.89 32.91
N PHE A 530 -13.98 17.62 34.02
CA PHE A 530 -13.43 16.79 35.10
C PHE A 530 -13.13 15.36 34.64
N HIS A 531 -14.02 14.75 33.87
CA HIS A 531 -13.82 13.42 33.31
C HIS A 531 -12.58 13.38 32.41
N LYS A 532 -12.49 14.30 31.44
CA LYS A 532 -11.39 14.32 30.49
C LYS A 532 -10.05 14.65 31.15
N ILE A 533 -10.02 15.51 32.18
CA ILE A 533 -8.81 15.74 32.99
C ILE A 533 -8.34 14.42 33.63
N ASN A 534 -9.24 13.67 34.28
CA ASN A 534 -8.88 12.38 34.87
C ASN A 534 -8.36 11.39 33.81
N CYS A 535 -8.99 11.32 32.63
CA CYS A 535 -8.50 10.49 31.53
C CYS A 535 -7.06 10.84 31.14
N VAL A 536 -6.76 12.13 30.95
CA VAL A 536 -5.40 12.56 30.58
C VAL A 536 -4.39 12.27 31.68
N GLU A 537 -4.75 12.49 32.95
CA GLU A 537 -3.88 12.16 34.10
C GLU A 537 -3.51 10.67 34.14
N GLN A 538 -4.45 9.77 33.83
CA GLN A 538 -4.15 8.33 33.78
C GLN A 538 -3.29 7.97 32.56
N ILE A 539 -3.59 8.52 31.39
CA ILE A 539 -2.79 8.30 30.16
C ILE A 539 -1.34 8.76 30.39
N MET A 540 -1.14 9.93 30.99
CA MET A 540 0.19 10.47 31.32
C MET A 540 0.99 9.58 32.28
N LYS A 541 0.30 8.77 33.10
CA LYS A 541 0.90 7.77 34.01
C LYS A 541 1.11 6.40 33.36
N GLY A 542 0.88 6.28 32.04
CA GLY A 542 0.96 5.00 31.32
C GLY A 542 -0.18 4.04 31.65
N LYS A 543 -1.30 4.54 32.21
CA LYS A 543 -2.49 3.76 32.51
C LYS A 543 -3.56 3.96 31.46
N LEU A 544 -4.50 3.02 31.38
CA LEU A 544 -5.66 3.13 30.51
C LEU A 544 -6.57 4.30 30.96
N PRO A 545 -7.19 5.03 30.02
CA PRO A 545 -8.15 6.06 30.39
C PRO A 545 -9.39 5.44 31.06
N PRO A 546 -9.81 5.93 32.24
CA PRO A 546 -11.04 5.49 32.91
C PRO A 546 -12.26 6.10 32.22
N VAL A 547 -12.60 5.55 31.05
CA VAL A 547 -13.74 6.02 30.25
C VAL A 547 -15.03 5.88 31.06
N LYS A 548 -15.27 4.68 31.59
CA LYS A 548 -16.33 4.47 32.58
C LYS A 548 -15.89 5.07 33.91
N CYS A 549 -16.63 6.06 34.39
CA CYS A 549 -16.37 6.69 35.67
C CYS A 549 -16.74 5.73 36.79
N GLU A 550 -15.83 5.53 37.74
CA GLU A 550 -16.04 4.72 38.95
C GLU A 550 -15.52 5.45 40.19
N GLY A 551 -15.87 4.95 41.39
CA GLY A 551 -15.43 5.47 42.68
C GLY A 551 -15.72 6.97 42.90
N GLU A 552 -14.82 7.65 43.62
CA GLU A 552 -14.96 9.06 44.01
C GLU A 552 -15.15 10.01 42.82
N THR A 553 -14.50 9.72 41.68
CA THR A 553 -14.63 10.55 40.47
C THR A 553 -16.06 10.49 39.93
N ARG A 554 -16.65 9.29 39.90
CA ARG A 554 -18.05 9.11 39.51
C ARG A 554 -18.97 9.84 40.45
N GLU A 555 -18.80 9.67 41.75
CA GLU A 555 -19.64 10.32 42.76
C GLU A 555 -19.59 11.84 42.65
N PHE A 556 -18.39 12.41 42.49
CA PHE A 556 -18.21 13.85 42.29
C PHE A 556 -18.91 14.35 41.02
N ILE A 557 -18.76 13.64 39.89
CA ILE A 557 -19.44 13.98 38.64
C ILE A 557 -20.97 13.86 38.78
N MET A 558 -21.46 12.83 39.47
CA MET A 558 -22.89 12.64 39.69
C MET A 558 -23.49 13.74 40.57
N LYS A 559 -22.74 14.27 41.54
CA LYS A 559 -23.14 15.47 42.30
C LYS A 559 -23.32 16.68 41.38
N ILE A 560 -22.37 16.96 40.48
CA ILE A 560 -22.50 18.03 39.47
C ILE A 560 -23.75 17.84 38.59
N ARG A 561 -24.09 16.59 38.26
CA ARG A 561 -25.22 16.26 37.39
C ARG A 561 -26.57 16.38 38.09
N LYS A 562 -26.67 16.02 39.38
CA LYS A 562 -27.94 15.91 40.12
C LYS A 562 -28.22 17.05 41.09
N ASP A 563 -27.20 17.55 41.79
CA ASP A 563 -27.39 18.47 42.90
C ASP A 563 -27.55 19.92 42.39
N PRO A 564 -28.18 20.83 43.15
CA PRO A 564 -28.18 22.26 42.83
C PRO A 564 -26.73 22.80 42.69
N LEU A 565 -26.48 23.66 41.69
CA LEU A 565 -25.18 24.31 41.50
C LEU A 565 -25.01 25.48 42.48
N GLU A 566 -24.96 25.16 43.77
CA GLU A 566 -24.89 26.11 44.87
C GLU A 566 -23.74 25.76 45.82
N GLY A 567 -23.32 26.73 46.64
CA GLY A 567 -22.27 26.52 47.62
C GLY A 567 -20.99 25.94 46.99
N PRO A 568 -20.47 24.79 47.47
CA PRO A 568 -19.26 24.15 46.91
C PRO A 568 -19.38 23.73 45.44
N LEU A 569 -20.60 23.50 44.94
CA LEU A 569 -20.88 23.13 43.54
C LEU A 569 -21.33 24.34 42.71
N SER A 570 -21.22 25.57 43.24
CA SER A 570 -21.52 26.76 42.45
C SER A 570 -20.68 26.79 41.18
N ARG A 571 -21.23 27.39 40.13
CA ARG A 571 -20.58 27.50 38.82
C ARG A 571 -19.18 28.10 38.94
N GLU A 572 -19.03 29.16 39.72
CA GLU A 572 -17.76 29.86 39.96
C GLU A 572 -16.74 28.95 40.66
N ASN A 573 -17.20 28.18 41.66
CA ASN A 573 -16.34 27.24 42.39
C ASN A 573 -15.92 26.08 41.49
N LEU A 574 -16.84 25.47 40.74
CA LEU A 574 -16.53 24.41 39.77
C LEU A 574 -15.54 24.90 38.71
N TYR A 575 -15.74 26.11 38.18
CA TYR A 575 -14.82 26.71 37.22
C TYR A 575 -13.43 26.88 37.82
N LYS A 576 -13.32 27.45 39.02
CA LYS A 576 -12.03 27.64 39.71
C LYS A 576 -11.32 26.31 39.96
N ILE A 577 -12.04 25.29 40.44
CA ILE A 577 -11.48 23.95 40.70
C ILE A 577 -11.02 23.31 39.38
N ALA A 578 -11.87 23.32 38.35
CA ALA A 578 -11.55 22.76 37.04
C ALA A 578 -10.33 23.44 36.43
N LYS A 579 -10.27 24.78 36.51
CA LYS A 579 -9.16 25.59 36.00
C LYS A 579 -7.85 25.27 36.72
N ASN A 580 -7.86 25.20 38.05
CA ASN A 580 -6.68 24.82 38.84
C ASN A 580 -6.19 23.41 38.49
N LYS A 581 -7.11 22.43 38.35
CA LYS A 581 -6.76 21.07 37.92
C LYS A 581 -6.17 21.06 36.52
N PHE A 582 -6.75 21.81 35.59
CA PHE A 582 -6.27 21.88 34.21
C PHE A 582 -4.91 22.56 34.11
N ASP A 583 -4.67 23.64 34.85
CA ASP A 583 -3.37 24.32 34.86
C ASP A 583 -2.28 23.43 35.47
N LYS A 584 -2.59 22.71 36.55
CA LYS A 584 -1.70 21.67 37.10
C LYS A 584 -1.41 20.56 36.08
N LEU A 585 -2.44 20.07 35.39
CA LEU A 585 -2.29 19.05 34.35
C LEU A 585 -1.32 19.49 33.24
N LEU A 586 -1.40 20.76 32.82
CA LEU A 586 -0.48 21.31 31.82
C LEU A 586 0.96 21.41 32.35
N ASP A 587 1.14 21.77 33.62
CA ASP A 587 2.46 21.78 34.26
C ASP A 587 3.05 20.37 34.35
N ASP A 588 2.25 19.40 34.78
CA ASP A 588 2.63 17.99 34.86
C ASP A 588 3.00 17.44 33.46
N LEU A 589 2.27 17.83 32.41
CA LEU A 589 2.54 17.39 31.03
C LEU A 589 3.92 17.84 30.52
N VAL A 590 4.30 19.08 30.81
CA VAL A 590 5.60 19.62 30.37
C VAL A 590 6.76 19.17 31.24
N SER A 591 6.50 18.67 32.45
CA SER A 591 7.51 18.12 33.36
C SER A 591 7.74 16.61 33.24
N ARG A 592 6.93 15.89 32.44
CA ARG A 592 7.08 14.44 32.22
C ARG A 592 8.47 14.09 31.69
N GLU A 593 9.14 13.11 32.29
CA GLU A 593 10.43 12.62 31.78
C GLU A 593 10.27 11.73 30.55
N LYS A 594 9.28 10.83 30.57
CA LYS A 594 8.97 9.92 29.45
C LYS A 594 7.69 10.34 28.72
N ARG A 595 7.75 10.32 27.40
CA ARG A 595 6.61 10.59 26.51
C ARG A 595 6.18 9.37 25.72
N LEU A 596 4.91 9.38 25.33
CA LEU A 596 4.37 8.39 24.40
C LEU A 596 4.90 8.68 22.99
N LYS A 597 4.65 7.75 22.06
CA LYS A 597 4.83 8.02 20.64
C LYS A 597 4.02 9.24 20.21
N GLU A 598 4.55 9.99 19.26
CA GLU A 598 3.89 11.23 18.83
C GLU A 598 2.54 10.93 18.16
N ASN A 599 2.56 10.00 17.20
CA ASN A 599 1.36 9.53 16.51
C ASN A 599 1.19 8.03 16.64
N MET A 600 0.05 7.53 16.15
CA MET A 600 -0.13 6.11 15.92
C MET A 600 0.64 5.70 14.68
N ASP A 601 1.18 4.49 14.70
CA ASP A 601 1.71 3.85 13.50
C ASP A 601 0.55 3.62 12.51
N TYR A 602 0.63 4.33 11.39
CA TYR A 602 -0.35 4.29 10.32
C TYR A 602 -0.39 2.90 9.66
N THR A 603 0.79 2.35 9.35
CA THR A 603 0.95 1.03 8.74
C THR A 603 0.39 -0.05 9.65
N TYR A 604 0.57 0.11 10.96
CA TYR A 604 0.02 -0.78 11.98
C TYR A 604 -1.51 -0.86 11.94
N THR A 605 -2.17 0.30 11.96
CA THR A 605 -3.65 0.40 11.92
C THR A 605 -4.19 -0.27 10.66
N MET A 606 -3.55 -0.02 9.51
CA MET A 606 -3.93 -0.61 8.23
C MET A 606 -3.74 -2.13 8.18
N LYS A 607 -2.62 -2.65 8.72
CA LYS A 607 -2.32 -4.10 8.76
C LYS A 607 -3.28 -4.89 9.66
N LYS A 608 -3.67 -4.34 10.81
CA LYS A 608 -4.37 -5.09 11.87
C LYS A 608 -5.90 -4.96 11.83
N MET A 609 -6.44 -3.84 11.33
CA MET A 609 -7.90 -3.67 11.18
C MET A 609 -8.50 -4.52 10.04
N GLY A 610 -7.72 -5.38 9.37
CA GLY A 610 -8.21 -6.25 8.32
C GLY A 610 -8.48 -5.55 6.99
N PHE A 611 -8.38 -4.22 6.93
CA PHE A 611 -8.41 -3.49 5.65
C PHE A 611 -7.24 -3.90 4.75
N LEU A 612 -6.05 -4.18 5.30
CA LEU A 612 -4.93 -4.80 4.57
C LEU A 612 -4.85 -6.33 4.69
N LYS A 613 -5.91 -7.04 5.10
CA LYS A 613 -6.07 -8.43 4.57
C LYS A 613 -6.29 -8.42 3.05
N PHE A 614 -6.47 -7.23 2.47
CA PHE A 614 -6.43 -6.96 1.04
C PHE A 614 -5.05 -6.50 0.51
N ALA A 615 -4.00 -6.44 1.34
CA ALA A 615 -2.62 -6.18 0.90
C ALA A 615 -1.56 -7.19 1.43
N CYS A 616 -1.99 -8.31 2.01
CA CYS A 616 -1.19 -9.53 2.20
C CYS A 616 -2.14 -10.69 1.81
N LEU A 617 -2.03 -11.35 0.64
CA LEU A 617 -0.91 -12.21 0.24
C LEU A 617 -0.37 -12.99 1.44
N SER A 618 -0.37 -14.31 1.37
CA SER A 618 0.13 -15.19 2.43
C SER A 618 1.52 -14.75 2.93
N ASP A 619 1.77 -14.90 4.24
CA ASP A 619 3.08 -14.67 4.89
C ASP A 619 4.26 -15.43 4.21
N ASP A 620 3.97 -16.39 3.32
CA ASP A 620 4.95 -17.18 2.56
C ASP A 620 5.48 -16.54 1.26
N HIS A 621 4.91 -15.44 0.75
CA HIS A 621 5.32 -14.90 -0.57
C HIS A 621 6.51 -13.92 -0.50
N SER A 622 6.53 -13.01 0.49
CA SER A 622 7.66 -12.07 0.71
C SER A 622 8.94 -12.80 1.11
N LYS A 623 8.82 -13.81 1.98
CA LYS A 623 9.95 -14.65 2.40
C LYS A 623 10.58 -15.38 1.21
N LEU A 624 9.75 -15.92 0.31
CA LEU A 624 10.17 -16.59 -0.91
C LEU A 624 10.91 -15.64 -1.86
N CYS A 625 10.36 -14.46 -2.14
CA CYS A 625 11.02 -13.48 -3.02
C CYS A 625 12.37 -13.01 -2.46
N SER A 626 12.47 -12.81 -1.13
CA SER A 626 13.73 -12.48 -0.46
C SER A 626 14.77 -13.60 -0.62
N LEU A 627 14.34 -14.84 -0.47
CA LEU A 627 15.22 -16.01 -0.62
C LEU A 627 15.68 -16.19 -2.06
N MET A 628 14.82 -16.02 -3.06
CA MET A 628 15.19 -16.07 -4.49
C MET A 628 16.24 -14.99 -4.83
N THR A 629 16.11 -13.82 -4.21
CA THR A 629 17.05 -12.70 -4.37
C THR A 629 18.40 -12.99 -3.72
N GLU A 630 18.40 -13.54 -2.50
CA GLU A 630 19.63 -13.91 -1.78
C GLU A 630 20.46 -14.95 -2.53
N ILE A 631 19.79 -15.92 -3.14
CA ILE A 631 20.41 -16.97 -3.94
C ILE A 631 21.02 -16.41 -5.22
N GLY A 632 20.27 -15.52 -5.87
CA GLY A 632 20.67 -14.87 -7.10
C GLY A 632 20.69 -15.80 -8.32
N GLY A 633 21.28 -15.29 -9.41
CA GLY A 633 21.32 -15.97 -10.70
C GLY A 633 19.93 -16.17 -11.35
N PRO A 634 19.68 -17.26 -12.10
CA PRO A 634 18.40 -17.51 -12.75
C PRO A 634 17.24 -17.79 -11.81
N VAL A 635 17.52 -18.18 -10.56
CA VAL A 635 16.46 -18.38 -9.56
C VAL A 635 15.73 -17.07 -9.30
N ASN A 636 16.46 -15.98 -9.19
CA ASN A 636 15.88 -14.65 -9.04
C ASN A 636 15.09 -14.16 -10.27
N LYS A 637 15.12 -14.93 -11.38
CA LYS A 637 14.39 -14.62 -12.62
C LYS A 637 13.16 -15.50 -12.81
N MET A 638 12.87 -16.37 -11.86
CA MET A 638 11.67 -17.20 -11.88
C MET A 638 10.52 -16.43 -11.21
N GLU A 639 9.29 -16.70 -11.63
CA GLU A 639 8.12 -16.21 -10.91
C GLU A 639 8.05 -16.92 -9.55
N PRO A 640 7.64 -16.25 -8.45
CA PRO A 640 7.57 -16.90 -7.14
C PRO A 640 6.71 -18.18 -7.14
N GLU A 641 5.69 -18.24 -7.99
CA GLU A 641 4.82 -19.40 -8.19
C GLU A 641 5.55 -20.60 -8.82
N GLN A 642 6.70 -20.37 -9.46
CA GLN A 642 7.54 -21.42 -10.06
C GLN A 642 8.43 -22.09 -9.01
N ILE A 643 8.69 -21.46 -7.86
CA ILE A 643 9.60 -22.01 -6.86
C ILE A 643 8.88 -23.00 -5.94
N ILE A 644 9.38 -24.24 -5.95
CA ILE A 644 8.86 -25.34 -5.14
C ILE A 644 9.59 -25.41 -3.79
N LEU A 645 10.89 -25.16 -3.79
CA LEU A 645 11.75 -25.24 -2.61
C LEU A 645 12.93 -24.26 -2.70
N ILE A 646 13.25 -23.65 -1.57
CA ILE A 646 14.56 -23.07 -1.31
C ILE A 646 15.10 -23.65 0.00
N ALA A 647 16.33 -24.18 -0.06
CA ALA A 647 17.04 -24.66 1.12
C ALA A 647 18.51 -24.29 1.07
N ARG A 648 19.09 -23.97 2.22
CA ARG A 648 20.55 -23.86 2.35
C ARG A 648 21.23 -25.22 2.20
N ALA A 649 22.31 -25.22 1.43
CA ALA A 649 23.15 -26.35 1.11
C ALA A 649 24.57 -26.22 1.68
N GLY A 650 25.43 -27.20 1.37
CA GLY A 650 26.83 -27.18 1.80
C GLY A 650 26.97 -27.21 3.32
N SER A 651 27.86 -26.38 3.85
CA SER A 651 28.20 -26.41 5.28
C SER A 651 27.04 -26.01 6.21
N HIS A 652 26.04 -25.26 5.72
CA HIS A 652 24.81 -24.92 6.47
C HIS A 652 23.90 -26.11 6.67
N MET A 653 23.77 -26.96 5.64
CA MET A 653 22.97 -28.18 5.74
C MET A 653 23.49 -29.06 6.88
N TYR A 654 24.82 -29.05 7.04
CA TYR A 654 25.51 -29.79 8.08
C TYR A 654 25.55 -29.07 9.44
N GLY A 655 25.03 -27.84 9.55
CA GLY A 655 25.10 -27.01 10.76
C GLY A 655 26.53 -26.62 11.16
N LEU A 656 27.46 -26.69 10.21
CA LEU A 656 28.89 -26.45 10.37
C LEU A 656 29.34 -25.13 9.73
N SER A 657 28.40 -24.36 9.21
CA SER A 657 28.66 -23.11 8.52
C SER A 657 29.10 -22.01 9.47
N THR A 658 30.02 -21.21 8.97
CA THR A 658 30.19 -19.83 9.41
C THR A 658 29.19 -18.96 8.66
N PRO A 659 28.80 -17.79 9.19
CA PRO A 659 27.83 -16.89 8.54
C PRO A 659 28.11 -16.58 7.06
N ASP A 660 29.36 -16.68 6.63
CA ASP A 660 29.82 -16.31 5.29
C ASP A 660 29.77 -17.46 4.24
N ASP A 661 29.32 -18.67 4.62
CA ASP A 661 29.45 -19.90 3.80
C ASP A 661 28.07 -20.44 3.32
N VAL A 662 27.17 -19.57 2.85
CA VAL A 662 25.80 -19.97 2.48
C VAL A 662 25.74 -20.50 1.05
N ASP A 663 25.60 -21.82 0.88
CA ASP A 663 25.19 -22.36 -0.41
C ASP A 663 23.67 -22.53 -0.44
N TYR A 664 23.04 -22.48 -1.62
CA TYR A 664 21.60 -22.71 -1.75
C TYR A 664 21.28 -23.77 -2.80
N VAL A 665 20.19 -24.49 -2.59
CA VAL A 665 19.57 -25.29 -3.63
C VAL A 665 18.12 -24.90 -3.80
N VAL A 666 17.75 -24.77 -5.07
CA VAL A 666 16.45 -24.29 -5.49
C VAL A 666 15.83 -25.29 -6.43
N ILE A 667 14.56 -25.58 -6.19
CA ILE A 667 13.78 -26.47 -7.05
C ILE A 667 12.62 -25.67 -7.58
N TYR A 668 12.43 -25.73 -8.89
CA TYR A 668 11.42 -24.94 -9.59
C TYR A 668 10.65 -25.76 -10.64
N ALA A 669 9.46 -25.29 -11.00
CA ALA A 669 8.65 -25.77 -12.12
C ALA A 669 8.64 -24.73 -13.24
N GLU A 670 8.66 -25.18 -14.50
CA GLU A 670 8.53 -24.28 -15.65
C GLU A 670 7.07 -23.99 -16.01
N PRO A 671 6.82 -22.86 -16.72
CA PRO A 671 5.54 -22.57 -17.33
C PRO A 671 5.02 -23.67 -18.25
N THR A 672 3.77 -24.02 -18.07
CA THR A 672 2.94 -24.75 -19.04
C THR A 672 3.22 -24.40 -20.51
N GLU A 673 3.36 -23.10 -20.80
CA GLU A 673 3.46 -22.57 -22.16
C GLU A 673 4.79 -22.95 -22.84
N SER A 674 5.88 -23.12 -22.08
CA SER A 674 7.18 -23.57 -22.59
C SER A 674 7.28 -25.09 -22.74
N VAL A 675 6.53 -25.86 -21.93
CA VAL A 675 6.57 -27.33 -22.01
C VAL A 675 5.81 -27.88 -23.21
N LEU A 676 4.71 -27.25 -23.64
CA LEU A 676 3.94 -27.67 -24.82
C LEU A 676 4.64 -27.39 -26.16
N CYS A 677 5.68 -26.56 -26.18
CA CYS A 677 6.38 -26.15 -27.41
C CYS A 677 7.85 -26.59 -27.50
N ALA A 678 8.41 -27.30 -26.52
CA ALA A 678 9.81 -27.74 -26.57
C ALA A 678 9.98 -29.26 -26.38
N CYS A 679 10.05 -29.99 -27.49
CA CYS A 679 10.67 -31.32 -27.58
C CYS A 679 12.23 -31.26 -27.48
N LYS A 680 12.78 -30.31 -26.72
CA LYS A 680 14.23 -30.24 -26.43
C LYS A 680 14.44 -29.97 -24.94
N PRO A 681 15.16 -30.86 -24.22
CA PRO A 681 15.49 -30.62 -22.82
C PRO A 681 16.42 -29.40 -22.72
N PHE A 682 16.06 -28.42 -21.89
CA PHE A 682 17.00 -27.40 -21.45
C PHE A 682 18.16 -28.12 -20.74
N LYS A 683 19.37 -27.96 -21.26
CA LYS A 683 20.55 -28.78 -20.91
C LYS A 683 21.47 -28.11 -19.89
N ASP A 684 21.11 -26.94 -19.39
CA ASP A 684 22.03 -26.12 -18.61
C ASP A 684 21.64 -26.14 -17.13
N ASN A 685 22.37 -26.96 -16.37
CA ASN A 685 22.47 -26.78 -14.92
C ASN A 685 23.14 -25.43 -14.66
N TYR A 686 22.47 -24.54 -13.94
CA TYR A 686 23.09 -23.29 -13.52
C TYR A 686 23.90 -23.53 -12.26
N GLU A 687 25.14 -23.97 -12.47
CA GLU A 687 26.17 -24.00 -11.42
C GLU A 687 27.02 -22.74 -11.54
N SER A 688 26.87 -21.85 -10.57
CA SER A 688 27.66 -20.64 -10.48
C SER A 688 28.92 -20.91 -9.67
N ARG A 689 30.03 -21.31 -10.33
CA ARG A 689 31.37 -21.39 -9.72
C ARG A 689 32.26 -20.26 -10.24
N GLY A 690 32.55 -19.26 -9.40
CA GLY A 690 33.42 -18.14 -9.76
C GLY A 690 34.10 -17.51 -8.54
N PRO A 691 35.37 -17.08 -8.65
CA PRO A 691 36.22 -16.65 -7.53
C PRO A 691 35.81 -15.33 -6.85
N THR A 692 34.73 -14.70 -7.31
CA THR A 692 34.28 -13.37 -6.87
C THR A 692 32.81 -13.32 -6.45
N LYS A 693 32.14 -14.47 -6.31
CA LYS A 693 30.75 -14.51 -5.80
C LYS A 693 30.70 -15.03 -4.36
N PRO A 694 29.82 -14.47 -3.50
CA PRO A 694 29.80 -14.79 -2.08
C PRO A 694 29.21 -16.19 -1.77
N PHE A 695 28.39 -16.75 -2.67
CA PHE A 695 27.56 -17.94 -2.40
C PHE A 695 27.46 -18.84 -3.65
N GLU A 696 27.53 -20.16 -3.50
CA GLU A 696 27.26 -21.11 -4.60
C GLU A 696 25.79 -21.57 -4.53
N TYR A 697 25.11 -21.66 -5.68
CA TYR A 697 23.79 -22.28 -5.71
C TYR A 697 23.60 -23.24 -6.89
N GLY A 698 22.73 -24.22 -6.69
CA GLY A 698 22.24 -25.12 -7.73
C GLY A 698 20.74 -24.97 -7.90
N ALA A 699 20.29 -24.64 -9.11
CA ALA A 699 18.87 -24.63 -9.46
C ALA A 699 18.53 -25.86 -10.28
N TYR A 700 17.52 -26.62 -9.86
CA TYR A 700 17.08 -27.83 -10.53
C TYR A 700 15.62 -27.70 -10.94
N GLU A 701 15.35 -27.93 -12.21
CA GLU A 701 13.98 -28.15 -12.66
C GLU A 701 13.45 -29.45 -12.03
N ALA A 702 12.17 -29.45 -11.67
CA ALA A 702 11.55 -30.49 -10.85
C ALA A 702 11.71 -31.91 -11.43
N ARG A 703 11.69 -32.08 -12.76
CA ARG A 703 11.93 -33.37 -13.42
C ARG A 703 13.36 -33.85 -13.25
N LEU A 704 14.33 -32.99 -13.50
CA LEU A 704 15.73 -33.33 -13.32
C LEU A 704 16.04 -33.67 -11.86
N PHE A 705 15.46 -32.92 -10.93
CA PHE A 705 15.53 -33.20 -9.50
C PHE A 705 15.04 -34.63 -9.19
N CYS A 706 13.85 -35.00 -9.67
CA CYS A 706 13.31 -36.34 -9.47
C CYS A 706 14.19 -37.44 -10.07
N GLU A 707 14.77 -37.22 -11.26
CA GLU A 707 15.71 -38.19 -11.84
C GLU A 707 16.99 -38.36 -11.01
N MET A 708 17.54 -37.27 -10.49
CA MET A 708 18.76 -37.30 -9.67
C MET A 708 18.51 -37.98 -8.33
N LEU A 709 17.34 -37.77 -7.73
CA LEU A 709 16.89 -38.46 -6.52
C LEU A 709 16.85 -39.99 -6.76
N LEU A 710 16.26 -40.43 -7.88
CA LEU A 710 16.20 -41.86 -8.25
C LEU A 710 17.56 -42.48 -8.59
N LYS A 711 18.50 -41.66 -9.06
CA LYS A 711 19.89 -42.07 -9.29
C LYS A 711 20.71 -42.11 -8.00
N GLY A 712 20.12 -41.78 -6.85
CA GLY A 712 20.77 -41.81 -5.53
C GLY A 712 21.81 -40.70 -5.35
N SER A 713 21.60 -39.54 -5.98
CA SER A 713 22.49 -38.39 -5.83
C SER A 713 22.54 -37.93 -4.39
N VAL A 714 23.73 -37.93 -3.78
CA VAL A 714 23.94 -37.65 -2.36
C VAL A 714 23.40 -36.28 -1.95
N VAL A 715 23.69 -35.23 -2.72
CA VAL A 715 23.25 -33.86 -2.41
C VAL A 715 21.73 -33.72 -2.41
N ILE A 716 21.08 -34.37 -3.38
CA ILE A 716 19.62 -34.34 -3.54
C ILE A 716 18.93 -35.14 -2.43
N VAL A 717 19.51 -36.28 -2.08
CA VAL A 717 19.07 -37.09 -0.94
C VAL A 717 19.17 -36.27 0.35
N GLU A 718 20.33 -35.65 0.64
CA GLU A 718 20.54 -34.81 1.83
C GLU A 718 19.54 -33.63 1.92
N LEU A 719 19.16 -33.02 0.79
CA LEU A 719 18.15 -31.96 0.74
C LEU A 719 16.73 -32.40 1.11
N VAL A 720 16.36 -33.65 0.81
CA VAL A 720 15.04 -34.19 1.22
C VAL A 720 15.03 -34.51 2.72
N PHE A 721 16.21 -34.74 3.31
CA PHE A 721 16.33 -35.10 4.73
C PHE A 721 16.55 -33.91 5.66
N THR A 722 16.99 -32.75 5.17
CA THR A 722 17.09 -31.54 6.00
C THR A 722 15.71 -31.03 6.41
N GLU A 723 15.59 -30.53 7.63
CA GLU A 723 14.36 -29.87 8.11
C GLU A 723 14.45 -28.34 8.02
N ASN A 724 15.65 -27.83 7.71
CA ASN A 724 15.94 -26.41 7.56
C ASN A 724 15.66 -25.97 6.12
N HIS A 725 14.38 -25.91 5.76
CA HIS A 725 13.96 -25.27 4.52
C HIS A 725 13.66 -23.80 4.80
N ASP A 726 14.29 -22.91 4.06
CA ASP A 726 14.00 -21.48 4.19
C ASP A 726 12.64 -21.16 3.55
N TYR A 727 12.28 -21.89 2.50
CA TYR A 727 10.93 -21.93 1.93
C TYR A 727 10.59 -23.33 1.41
N CYS A 728 9.36 -23.79 1.64
CA CYS A 728 8.84 -24.99 1.00
C CYS A 728 7.39 -24.80 0.58
N SER A 729 7.09 -25.12 -0.68
CA SER A 729 5.72 -25.19 -1.15
C SER A 729 5.01 -26.38 -0.47
N LYS A 730 3.67 -26.34 -0.43
CA LYS A 730 2.85 -27.43 0.11
C LYS A 730 3.11 -28.79 -0.57
N TYR A 731 3.61 -28.78 -1.81
CA TYR A 731 3.97 -29.98 -2.55
C TYR A 731 5.22 -30.66 -1.99
N TRP A 732 6.24 -29.87 -1.60
CA TRP A 732 7.47 -30.36 -1.01
C TRP A 732 7.23 -31.07 0.34
N THR A 733 6.33 -30.53 1.17
CA THR A 733 5.96 -31.12 2.46
C THR A 733 5.44 -32.56 2.33
N ASN A 734 4.80 -32.90 1.21
CA ASN A 734 4.30 -34.27 0.98
C ASN A 734 5.40 -35.22 0.54
N LEU A 735 6.39 -34.75 -0.25
CA LEU A 735 7.54 -35.55 -0.65
C LEU A 735 8.39 -35.96 0.56
N CYS A 736 8.59 -35.02 1.51
CA CYS A 736 9.36 -35.27 2.73
C CYS A 736 8.79 -36.37 3.63
N LYS A 737 7.49 -36.68 3.52
CA LYS A 737 6.85 -37.75 4.33
C LYS A 737 7.32 -39.15 3.93
N GLU A 738 7.89 -39.34 2.73
CA GLU A 738 8.34 -40.64 2.24
C GLU A 738 9.86 -40.77 2.13
N LYS A 739 10.61 -39.88 2.80
CA LYS A 739 12.05 -39.72 2.61
C LYS A 739 12.87 -41.01 2.77
N GLU A 740 12.49 -41.90 3.69
CA GLU A 740 13.16 -43.19 3.94
C GLU A 740 13.28 -44.09 2.70
N LYS A 741 12.32 -44.02 1.76
CA LYS A 741 12.31 -44.86 0.56
C LYS A 741 13.44 -44.54 -0.43
N PHE A 742 14.16 -43.43 -0.24
CA PHE A 742 15.24 -42.99 -1.12
C PHE A 742 16.65 -43.44 -0.67
N LEU A 743 16.75 -44.17 0.45
CA LEU A 743 18.02 -44.73 0.94
C LEU A 743 18.29 -46.09 0.29
N THR A 744 19.03 -46.07 -0.82
CA THR A 744 19.35 -47.28 -1.61
C THR A 744 20.84 -47.64 -1.50
N GLU A 745 21.21 -48.86 -1.89
CA GLU A 745 22.62 -49.26 -2.02
C GLU A 745 23.40 -48.28 -2.90
N ARG A 746 22.78 -47.81 -3.99
CA ARG A 746 23.37 -46.83 -4.89
C ARG A 746 23.71 -45.53 -4.16
N THR A 747 22.85 -45.09 -3.24
CA THR A 747 23.12 -43.92 -2.40
C THR A 747 24.40 -44.12 -1.59
N ILE A 748 24.58 -45.29 -0.95
CA ILE A 748 25.80 -45.63 -0.19
C ILE A 748 27.04 -45.66 -1.10
N GLN A 749 26.93 -46.25 -2.28
CA GLN A 749 28.04 -46.29 -3.24
C GLN A 749 28.46 -44.89 -3.70
N GLN A 750 27.50 -43.97 -3.87
CA GLN A 750 27.80 -42.57 -4.20
C GLN A 750 28.53 -41.87 -3.05
N TYR A 751 28.12 -42.07 -1.79
CA TYR A 751 28.86 -41.55 -0.63
C TYR A 751 30.30 -42.08 -0.58
N LEU A 752 30.49 -43.40 -0.75
CA LEU A 752 31.81 -44.02 -0.76
C LEU A 752 32.68 -43.51 -1.93
N GLY A 753 32.08 -43.29 -3.10
CA GLY A 753 32.74 -42.69 -4.26
C GLY A 753 33.24 -41.27 -3.97
N LEU A 754 32.40 -40.44 -3.35
CA LEU A 754 32.79 -39.09 -2.95
C LEU A 754 33.90 -39.08 -1.90
N ILE A 755 33.86 -39.99 -0.92
CA ILE A 755 34.94 -40.14 0.06
C ILE A 755 36.26 -40.47 -0.65
N ARG A 756 36.25 -41.42 -1.58
CA ARG A 756 37.44 -41.80 -2.36
C ARG A 756 38.00 -40.62 -3.16
N ASN A 757 37.14 -39.85 -3.83
CA ASN A 757 37.58 -38.70 -4.61
C ASN A 757 38.25 -37.64 -3.72
N ASN A 758 37.71 -37.39 -2.53
CA ASN A 758 38.32 -36.43 -1.60
C ASN A 758 39.70 -36.91 -1.11
N PHE A 759 39.87 -38.21 -0.84
CA PHE A 759 41.20 -38.76 -0.54
C PHE A 759 42.19 -38.57 -1.68
N ASN A 760 41.78 -38.82 -2.93
CA ASN A 760 42.65 -38.60 -4.09
C ASN A 760 43.07 -37.14 -4.22
N MET A 761 42.19 -36.19 -3.87
CA MET A 761 42.55 -34.77 -3.85
C MET A 761 43.50 -34.42 -2.70
N LEU A 762 43.40 -35.09 -1.54
CA LEU A 762 44.36 -34.98 -0.45
C LEU A 762 45.71 -35.61 -0.79
N ASP A 763 45.76 -36.60 -1.68
CA ASP A 763 47.04 -37.18 -2.11
C ASP A 763 47.78 -36.27 -3.12
N SER A 764 47.10 -35.27 -3.66
CA SER A 764 47.68 -34.28 -4.56
C SER A 764 48.46 -33.21 -3.81
N GLU A 765 49.72 -33.01 -4.20
CA GLU A 765 50.58 -31.94 -3.69
C GLU A 765 49.98 -30.54 -3.89
N LYS A 766 49.12 -30.34 -4.90
CA LYS A 766 48.48 -29.04 -5.20
C LYS A 766 47.64 -28.47 -4.06
N HIS A 767 47.21 -29.30 -3.11
CA HIS A 767 46.36 -28.86 -2.01
C HIS A 767 47.06 -28.93 -0.65
N LYS A 768 48.38 -29.18 -0.65
CA LYS A 768 49.13 -29.31 0.59
C LYS A 768 49.27 -27.98 1.31
N GLY A 769 48.92 -27.98 2.59
CA GLY A 769 49.00 -26.80 3.45
C GLY A 769 48.00 -25.69 3.10
N CYS A 770 47.10 -25.89 2.11
CA CYS A 770 46.14 -24.87 1.73
C CYS A 770 44.80 -25.04 2.48
N PRO A 771 43.96 -23.99 2.58
CA PRO A 771 42.67 -24.07 3.27
C PRO A 771 41.73 -25.18 2.76
N LYS A 772 41.84 -25.58 1.49
CA LYS A 772 41.06 -26.70 0.93
C LYS A 772 41.37 -28.05 1.59
N ASP A 773 42.55 -28.19 2.19
CA ASP A 773 42.98 -29.39 2.86
C ASP A 773 42.10 -29.73 4.06
N ARG A 774 41.85 -28.73 4.92
CA ARG A 774 40.91 -28.81 6.04
C ARG A 774 39.49 -29.14 5.55
N LYS A 775 39.09 -28.54 4.42
CA LYS A 775 37.78 -28.76 3.80
C LYS A 775 37.56 -30.21 3.44
N LEU A 776 38.55 -30.83 2.79
CA LEU A 776 38.48 -32.22 2.37
C LEU A 776 38.41 -33.18 3.58
N PHE A 777 39.18 -32.91 4.65
CA PHE A 777 39.14 -33.75 5.85
C PHE A 777 37.77 -33.76 6.52
N TYR A 778 37.17 -32.60 6.79
CA TYR A 778 35.87 -32.62 7.46
C TYR A 778 34.77 -33.26 6.58
N GLN A 779 34.83 -33.06 5.26
CA GLN A 779 33.88 -33.69 4.34
C GLN A 779 34.00 -35.21 4.34
N ILE A 780 35.22 -35.74 4.43
CA ILE A 780 35.47 -37.18 4.55
C ILE A 780 34.87 -37.71 5.86
N PHE A 781 35.15 -37.06 7.00
CA PHE A 781 34.65 -37.52 8.30
C PHE A 781 33.12 -37.45 8.39
N HIS A 782 32.50 -36.39 7.86
CA HIS A 782 31.06 -36.27 7.80
C HIS A 782 30.42 -37.39 6.96
N LYS A 783 30.91 -37.60 5.73
CA LYS A 783 30.38 -38.63 4.83
C LYS A 783 30.58 -40.04 5.38
N ILE A 784 31.70 -40.30 6.06
CA ILE A 784 31.92 -41.57 6.78
C ILE A 784 30.82 -41.76 7.84
N ASN A 785 30.52 -40.74 8.64
CA ASN A 785 29.44 -40.81 9.63
C ASN A 785 28.07 -41.04 8.96
N CYS A 786 27.76 -40.37 7.83
CA CYS A 786 26.53 -40.60 7.08
C CYS A 786 26.41 -42.06 6.63
N VAL A 787 27.47 -42.65 6.05
CA VAL A 787 27.47 -44.06 5.65
C VAL A 787 27.30 -44.98 6.87
N GLU A 788 27.97 -44.70 7.98
CA GLU A 788 27.80 -45.49 9.21
C GLU A 788 26.37 -45.46 9.76
N GLN A 789 25.69 -44.31 9.71
CA GLN A 789 24.29 -44.22 10.16
C GLN A 789 23.35 -44.93 9.19
N ILE A 790 23.54 -44.77 7.88
CA ILE A 790 22.75 -45.48 6.86
C ILE A 790 22.92 -47.00 7.03
N MET A 791 24.13 -47.48 7.27
CA MET A 791 24.40 -48.91 7.51
C MET A 791 23.78 -49.42 8.82
N LYS A 792 23.47 -48.54 9.76
CA LYS A 792 22.70 -48.84 10.98
C LYS A 792 21.17 -48.73 10.77
N GLY A 793 20.71 -48.49 9.54
CA GLY A 793 19.30 -48.30 9.22
C GLY A 793 18.73 -46.96 9.69
N LYS A 794 19.59 -46.00 10.04
CA LYS A 794 19.18 -44.65 10.47
C LYS A 794 19.29 -43.67 9.31
N LEU A 795 18.52 -42.59 9.40
CA LEU A 795 18.66 -41.49 8.46
C LEU A 795 20.07 -40.90 8.54
N PRO A 796 20.67 -40.52 7.39
CA PRO A 796 21.93 -39.80 7.42
C PRO A 796 21.73 -38.51 8.23
N PRO A 797 22.55 -38.25 9.26
CA PRO A 797 22.44 -37.06 10.07
C PRO A 797 22.97 -35.90 9.25
N VAL A 798 22.08 -35.26 8.49
CA VAL A 798 22.44 -34.13 7.65
C VAL A 798 23.09 -33.08 8.54
N LYS A 799 22.46 -32.65 9.63
CA LYS A 799 23.13 -31.81 10.63
C LYS A 799 24.14 -32.61 11.46
N CYS A 800 25.38 -32.13 11.53
CA CYS A 800 26.40 -32.65 12.42
C CYS A 800 26.11 -32.23 13.86
N GLU A 801 25.92 -33.21 14.74
CA GLU A 801 25.66 -33.00 16.16
C GLU A 801 26.57 -33.90 17.02
N GLY A 802 26.68 -33.56 18.30
CA GLY A 802 27.51 -34.29 19.28
C GLY A 802 29.02 -34.29 18.96
N GLU A 803 29.70 -35.37 19.34
CA GLU A 803 31.16 -35.52 19.23
C GLU A 803 31.69 -35.33 17.80
N THR A 804 30.92 -35.75 16.79
CA THR A 804 31.28 -35.59 15.37
C THR A 804 31.36 -34.11 14.99
N ARG A 805 30.44 -33.28 15.50
CA ARG A 805 30.47 -31.83 15.29
C ARG A 805 31.69 -31.22 15.96
N GLU A 806 31.95 -31.55 17.22
CA GLU A 806 33.09 -31.01 17.96
C GLU A 806 34.42 -31.35 17.28
N PHE A 807 34.56 -32.60 16.83
CA PHE A 807 35.74 -33.06 16.11
C PHE A 807 35.92 -32.33 14.77
N ILE A 808 34.84 -32.18 14.00
CA ILE A 808 34.89 -31.41 12.74
C ILE A 808 35.21 -29.93 13.00
N MET A 809 34.67 -29.34 14.05
CA MET A 809 34.94 -27.94 14.41
C MET A 809 36.40 -27.72 14.83
N LYS A 810 37.02 -28.68 15.53
CA LYS A 810 38.46 -28.66 15.83
C LYS A 810 39.29 -28.67 14.56
N ILE A 811 38.99 -29.57 13.61
CA ILE A 811 39.66 -29.61 12.29
C ILE A 811 39.53 -28.26 11.55
N ARG A 812 38.38 -27.60 11.68
CA ARG A 812 38.11 -26.33 10.99
C ARG A 812 38.89 -25.17 11.62
N LYS A 813 38.89 -25.06 12.95
CA LYS A 813 39.40 -23.89 13.68
C LYS A 813 40.90 -23.96 13.95
N ASP A 814 41.37 -25.11 14.40
CA ASP A 814 42.71 -25.21 14.95
C ASP A 814 43.75 -25.35 13.83
N PRO A 815 44.98 -24.86 14.02
CA PRO A 815 46.06 -25.14 13.09
C PRO A 815 46.27 -26.64 12.96
N LEU A 816 46.59 -27.10 11.74
CA LEU A 816 46.83 -28.51 11.44
C LEU A 816 48.21 -28.93 11.93
N GLU A 817 48.38 -28.92 13.24
CA GLU A 817 49.61 -29.20 13.93
C GLU A 817 49.36 -30.22 15.06
N GLY A 818 50.42 -30.89 15.48
CA GLY A 818 50.34 -31.92 16.53
C GLY A 818 49.27 -32.99 16.22
N PRO A 819 48.28 -33.24 17.11
CA PRO A 819 47.23 -34.25 16.90
C PRO A 819 46.36 -34.00 15.66
N LEU A 820 46.27 -32.75 15.21
CA LEU A 820 45.52 -32.35 14.02
C LEU A 820 46.42 -32.20 12.79
N SER A 821 47.67 -32.68 12.83
CA SER A 821 48.53 -32.69 11.65
C SER A 821 47.88 -33.47 10.51
N ARG A 822 48.18 -33.07 9.28
CA ARG A 822 47.64 -33.69 8.07
C ARG A 822 47.86 -35.20 8.06
N GLU A 823 49.07 -35.66 8.38
CA GLU A 823 49.45 -37.07 8.40
C GLU A 823 48.60 -37.86 9.42
N ASN A 824 48.33 -37.26 10.57
CA ASN A 824 47.48 -37.85 11.61
C ASN A 824 46.01 -37.89 11.17
N LEU A 825 45.44 -36.78 10.68
CA LEU A 825 44.06 -36.73 10.19
C LEU A 825 43.83 -37.71 9.04
N TYR A 826 44.80 -37.82 8.14
CA TYR A 826 44.76 -38.74 7.01
C TYR A 826 44.80 -40.21 7.45
N LYS A 827 45.67 -40.54 8.41
CA LYS A 827 45.72 -41.88 9.01
C LYS A 827 44.39 -42.23 9.70
N ILE A 828 43.87 -41.34 10.54
CA ILE A 828 42.58 -41.53 11.23
C ILE A 828 41.45 -41.74 10.22
N ALA A 829 41.39 -40.93 9.16
CA ALA A 829 40.35 -41.04 8.14
C ALA A 829 40.44 -42.37 7.35
N LYS A 830 41.66 -42.83 7.02
CA LYS A 830 41.86 -44.14 6.36
C LYS A 830 41.46 -45.30 7.26
N ASP A 831 41.78 -45.25 8.55
CA ASP A 831 41.42 -46.29 9.50
C ASP A 831 39.88 -46.37 9.67
N LYS A 832 39.21 -45.22 9.79
CA LYS A 832 37.74 -45.17 9.80
C LYS A 832 37.13 -45.69 8.49
N LEU A 833 37.66 -45.30 7.33
CA LEU A 833 37.16 -45.78 6.04
C LEU A 833 37.38 -47.29 5.86
N LYS A 834 38.49 -47.84 6.35
CA LYS A 834 38.77 -49.28 6.32
C LYS A 834 37.70 -50.03 7.13
N HIS A 835 37.35 -49.52 8.32
CA HIS A 835 36.27 -50.06 9.13
C HIS A 835 34.91 -50.04 8.41
N VAL A 836 34.56 -48.93 7.75
CA VAL A 836 33.34 -48.82 6.95
C VAL A 836 33.34 -49.80 5.77
N LYS A 837 34.44 -49.93 5.03
CA LYS A 837 34.54 -50.84 3.87
C LYS A 837 34.44 -52.31 4.28
N THR A 838 35.10 -52.71 5.38
CA THR A 838 35.00 -54.09 5.89
C THR A 838 33.56 -54.44 6.27
N LYS A 839 32.79 -53.47 6.79
CA LYS A 839 31.38 -53.67 7.10
C LYS A 839 30.46 -53.56 5.89
N SER A 840 30.74 -52.70 4.89
CA SER A 840 29.84 -52.45 3.76
C SER A 840 29.76 -53.63 2.80
N VAL A 841 30.85 -54.40 2.67
CA VAL A 841 30.89 -55.64 1.88
C VAL A 841 29.89 -56.68 2.41
N PHE A 842 29.48 -56.59 3.68
CA PHE A 842 28.54 -57.55 4.28
C PHE A 842 27.05 -57.22 4.07
N ILE A 843 26.68 -55.99 3.71
CA ILE A 843 25.26 -55.56 3.79
C ILE A 843 24.50 -55.66 2.46
N PHE A 844 25.18 -55.65 1.30
CA PHE A 844 24.48 -55.50 0.01
C PHE A 844 24.75 -56.62 -1.02
N GLN A 845 24.59 -57.86 -0.59
CA GLN A 845 24.44 -59.02 -1.50
C GLN A 845 22.95 -59.42 -1.65
N GLY A 846 22.04 -58.46 -1.84
CA GLY A 846 20.59 -58.69 -1.91
C GLY A 846 19.90 -58.01 -3.10
N PRO A 847 19.13 -58.74 -3.96
CA PRO A 847 18.78 -58.30 -5.31
C PRO A 847 17.45 -57.52 -5.37
N LEU A 848 17.51 -56.19 -5.48
CA LEU A 848 16.39 -55.38 -5.98
C LEU A 848 16.87 -54.63 -7.23
N SER A 849 16.61 -55.22 -8.40
CA SER A 849 17.16 -54.74 -9.68
C SER A 849 16.57 -53.39 -10.11
N ARG A 850 17.47 -52.59 -10.69
CA ARG A 850 17.32 -51.23 -11.24
C ARG A 850 16.06 -50.96 -12.08
N GLU A 851 15.44 -51.96 -12.71
CA GLU A 851 14.28 -51.80 -13.61
C GLU A 851 12.96 -51.57 -12.88
N ASN A 852 12.74 -52.23 -11.74
CA ASN A 852 11.45 -52.18 -11.05
C ASN A 852 11.20 -50.83 -10.35
N LEU A 853 12.25 -50.21 -9.80
CA LEU A 853 12.17 -48.89 -9.18
C LEU A 853 12.02 -47.77 -10.22
N TYR A 854 12.67 -47.91 -11.38
CA TYR A 854 12.60 -46.93 -12.46
C TYR A 854 11.19 -46.85 -13.05
N LYS A 855 10.51 -47.99 -13.21
CA LYS A 855 9.13 -48.07 -13.72
C LYS A 855 8.13 -47.36 -12.79
N ILE A 856 8.19 -47.63 -11.49
CA ILE A 856 7.25 -47.07 -10.51
C ILE A 856 7.39 -45.55 -10.38
N ALA A 857 8.62 -45.02 -10.42
CA ALA A 857 8.87 -43.60 -10.24
C ALA A 857 8.56 -42.77 -11.49
N LYS A 858 8.82 -43.32 -12.68
CA LYS A 858 8.49 -42.67 -13.96
C LYS A 858 6.98 -42.55 -14.15
N ASP A 859 6.22 -43.62 -13.91
CA ASP A 859 4.76 -43.65 -14.08
C ASP A 859 4.03 -42.62 -13.20
N LYS A 860 4.62 -42.23 -12.06
CA LYS A 860 4.05 -41.20 -11.16
C LYS A 860 4.47 -39.78 -11.51
N PHE A 861 5.66 -39.59 -12.07
CA PHE A 861 6.18 -38.27 -12.45
C PHE A 861 5.48 -37.72 -13.70
N ASP A 862 5.23 -38.58 -14.69
CA ASP A 862 4.53 -38.20 -15.93
C ASP A 862 3.11 -37.67 -15.62
N LYS A 863 2.45 -38.21 -14.59
CA LYS A 863 1.13 -37.75 -14.12
C LYS A 863 1.13 -36.35 -13.46
N LEU A 864 2.24 -35.90 -12.90
CA LEU A 864 2.36 -34.58 -12.24
C LEU A 864 2.62 -33.46 -13.27
N LEU A 865 3.37 -33.78 -14.32
CA LEU A 865 3.76 -32.83 -15.36
C LEU A 865 2.56 -32.42 -16.24
N ASP A 866 1.64 -33.34 -16.52
CA ASP A 866 0.43 -33.06 -17.31
C ASP A 866 -0.52 -32.05 -16.63
N ASP A 867 -0.60 -32.03 -15.29
CA ASP A 867 -1.47 -31.13 -14.54
C ASP A 867 -0.92 -29.68 -14.49
N LEU A 868 0.40 -29.52 -14.31
CA LEU A 868 1.11 -28.22 -14.42
C LEU A 868 1.15 -27.72 -15.87
N VAL A 869 0.94 -28.63 -16.82
CA VAL A 869 0.82 -28.53 -18.28
C VAL A 869 -0.25 -27.60 -18.86
N SER A 870 -1.20 -27.15 -18.05
CA SER A 870 -2.50 -26.62 -18.55
C SER A 870 -2.78 -25.15 -18.20
N ARG A 871 -1.94 -24.50 -17.40
CA ARG A 871 -2.28 -23.25 -16.67
C ARG A 871 -1.58 -21.97 -17.14
N GLU A 872 -0.38 -22.02 -17.69
CA GLU A 872 0.51 -20.87 -17.91
C GLU A 872 0.58 -20.38 -19.36
N LYS A 873 -0.28 -20.89 -20.27
CA LYS A 873 -0.38 -20.46 -21.68
C LYS A 873 -0.91 -19.02 -21.88
N ARG A 874 -0.63 -18.06 -21.00
CA ARG A 874 -1.30 -16.75 -21.06
C ARG A 874 -0.46 -15.50 -20.81
N LEU A 875 0.80 -15.53 -20.35
CA LEU A 875 1.42 -14.31 -19.76
C LEU A 875 2.96 -14.17 -19.86
N LYS A 876 3.54 -13.99 -21.06
CA LYS A 876 4.86 -13.35 -21.24
C LYS A 876 4.68 -12.22 -22.28
N GLU A 877 5.12 -10.99 -22.05
CA GLU A 877 6.53 -10.56 -22.12
C GLU A 877 6.81 -9.20 -21.38
N ASN A 878 7.74 -9.25 -20.40
CA ASN A 878 8.94 -8.38 -20.03
C ASN A 878 8.84 -6.85 -19.71
N MET A 879 9.39 -6.23 -18.62
CA MET A 879 10.76 -6.02 -17.99
C MET A 879 11.73 -5.05 -18.76
N ASP A 880 12.57 -4.12 -18.22
CA ASP A 880 13.68 -4.32 -17.23
C ASP A 880 14.51 -3.05 -16.74
N TYR A 881 15.04 -3.10 -15.49
CA TYR A 881 16.46 -2.90 -14.98
C TYR A 881 17.34 -1.63 -14.70
N ASN A 882 16.94 -0.35 -14.66
CA ASN A 882 17.92 0.75 -14.34
C ASN A 882 18.09 1.22 -12.87
N TYR A 883 17.60 0.50 -11.85
CA TYR A 883 17.47 1.07 -10.49
C TYR A 883 18.63 0.83 -9.50
N VAL A 884 19.53 -0.12 -9.74
CA VAL A 884 20.59 -0.45 -8.75
C VAL A 884 21.75 0.55 -8.78
N THR A 885 21.96 1.25 -9.91
CA THR A 885 23.15 2.08 -10.11
C THR A 885 23.09 3.44 -9.40
N ASN A 886 21.90 4.00 -9.17
CA ASN A 886 21.77 5.35 -8.59
C ASN A 886 21.65 5.35 -7.06
N TRP A 887 21.44 4.20 -6.43
CA TRP A 887 21.36 4.05 -4.97
C TRP A 887 22.74 4.14 -4.28
N LEU A 888 23.85 3.99 -5.03
CA LEU A 888 25.21 4.10 -4.48
C LEU A 888 25.81 5.52 -4.58
N LEU A 889 25.11 6.48 -5.18
CA LEU A 889 25.60 7.85 -5.39
C LEU A 889 24.86 8.94 -4.58
N SER A 890 23.85 8.57 -3.79
CA SER A 890 23.15 9.43 -2.81
C SER A 890 23.36 8.89 -1.41
#